data_AF-A0A7N5JR89-F1
#
_entry.id   AF-A0A7N5JR89-F1
#
_cell.length_a   1.000
_cell.length_b   1.000
_cell.length_c   1.000
_cell.angle_alpha   90.00
_cell.angle_beta   90.00
_cell.angle_gamma   90.00
#
_symmetry.space_group_name_H-M   'P 1'
#
loop_
_entity.id
_entity.type
_entity.pdbx_description
1 polymer ?
#
loop_
_entity_poly.entity_id
_entity_poly.type
_entity_poly.pdbx_seq_one_letter_code
_entity_poly.pdbx_strand_id
1 'polypeptide(L)'
;MLLFLLLLGTVTSRCLHDETQKSVTLLRPHLSQPAPNLRSSTLTLPGSRDPQPLRIQTCYIKDPIPDGAWDPEGAGMRGGPRALALAAARQAAQQLQGILAVQGALLLSRDPAQYCHAVWGDPDTPNYHRCSLLNPGYKGESCLGAKIPDAHLRGYALWPEQGPPQLVQPDGPGVQDTDFLLYVWVAHTSKCPSVIAYAACCQLDSEDRPLAGTIVYCAQHLTSRSLSHSDIVMVTLHELLHALGFSGQLFKKWRDCPSGPSVGENCSTRQQVTRRDKWGQLLLTTPTVSHSLAKHLGVPGASPGVPLEEGPLSSHWEARLLQGSIMTATFDGARRTRLDPITLAALEDSGWYRVNHSAAEELLWGHGSGLEFGLATTCGAGSSDFFCTGSGLGCHYLHLDKGSCSSDPLLEGCRMYKPLANRSECWKKENGLPAGAENAHGEIYHSQSRCFLANLTSQLLREDKTGHPSEIPRPKEAELSGRCYLHQCTDRGAYKVQAEGAPWAPCLPGKAIQIPGYSGLLLCPRGRLCQTKEGTSAVTSPPVRLLPQDLSSQLSLQLAGPPGHSVAKEELDGLTEAVLQALVSRGGAGRCYFYNPSITTSLVFTVYMGKSPACQGPSVGMLHRALTLTLQKKPLEVHYGGASFTTGHIKLLVTLAHNPSVTHLALSTGLCLTLLILVGALGTVAYQKRATLRVAPSAPHHSPELQDTRGPAGGIREV
;
A
#
# COMPACT_ATOMS: atom_id res chain seq x y z
N MET A 1 -15.13 -8.10 31.09
CA MET A 1 -13.81 -7.79 30.49
C MET A 1 -13.72 -8.13 29.00
N LEU A 2 -14.21 -9.28 28.51
CA LEU A 2 -14.23 -9.60 27.07
C LEU A 2 -15.11 -8.65 26.22
N LEU A 3 -16.16 -8.05 26.80
CA LEU A 3 -17.04 -7.12 26.10
C LEU A 3 -16.43 -5.72 25.90
N PHE A 4 -15.38 -5.37 26.66
CA PHE A 4 -14.67 -4.08 26.52
C PHE A 4 -13.64 -4.13 25.37
N LEU A 5 -13.24 -5.33 24.93
CA LEU A 5 -12.36 -5.55 23.77
C LEU A 5 -13.10 -5.50 22.43
N LEU A 6 -14.41 -5.71 22.41
CA LEU A 6 -15.24 -5.65 21.19
C LEU A 6 -15.66 -4.21 20.80
N LEU A 7 -15.54 -3.23 21.71
CA LEU A 7 -15.86 -1.83 21.48
C LEU A 7 -14.66 -0.96 21.06
N LEU A 8 -13.47 -1.56 20.90
CA LEU A 8 -12.26 -0.90 20.36
C LEU A 8 -12.03 -1.18 18.87
N GLY A 9 -12.98 -1.81 18.18
CA GLY A 9 -12.87 -2.26 16.78
C GLY A 9 -13.08 -1.19 15.70
N THR A 10 -13.01 0.10 16.03
CA THR A 10 -12.90 1.19 15.04
C THR A 10 -11.74 2.10 15.43
N VAL A 11 -10.54 1.53 15.64
CA VAL A 11 -9.33 2.32 15.49
C VAL A 11 -9.17 2.51 13.99
N THR A 12 -9.63 3.65 13.47
CA THR A 12 -9.05 4.20 12.23
C THR A 12 -7.54 4.04 12.37
N SER A 13 -6.88 3.28 11.50
CA SER A 13 -5.43 3.11 11.57
C SER A 13 -4.82 4.49 11.37
N ARG A 14 -4.52 5.17 12.47
CA ARG A 14 -3.83 6.44 12.41
C ARG A 14 -2.39 6.11 12.07
N CYS A 15 -1.94 6.55 10.90
CA CYS A 15 -0.55 6.49 10.51
C CYS A 15 0.33 7.11 11.62
N LEU A 16 1.26 6.32 12.18
CA LEU A 16 2.14 6.78 13.28
C LEU A 16 3.01 7.95 12.83
N HIS A 17 3.43 7.98 11.56
CA HIS A 17 4.16 9.09 10.99
C HIS A 17 3.35 10.38 11.07
N ASP A 18 2.06 10.36 10.72
CA ASP A 18 1.22 11.56 10.78
C ASP A 18 1.04 12.08 12.20
N GLU A 19 0.91 11.20 13.19
CA GLU A 19 0.88 11.59 14.61
C GLU A 19 2.22 12.19 15.05
N THR A 20 3.32 11.56 14.65
CA THR A 20 4.68 12.01 14.93
C THR A 20 4.93 13.39 14.32
N GLN A 21 4.60 13.58 13.05
CA GLN A 21 4.74 14.85 12.36
C GLN A 21 3.86 15.94 12.96
N LYS A 22 2.65 15.63 13.47
CA LYS A 22 1.79 16.59 14.18
C LYS A 22 2.39 17.04 15.52
N SER A 23 3.20 16.20 16.16
CA SER A 23 3.88 16.54 17.41
C SER A 23 5.12 17.41 17.22
N VAL A 24 5.50 17.70 15.97
CA VAL A 24 6.64 18.55 15.62
C VAL A 24 6.14 19.87 15.05
N THR A 25 6.59 20.97 15.65
CA THR A 25 6.40 22.30 15.06
C THR A 25 7.25 22.40 13.80
N LEU A 26 6.61 22.40 12.63
CA LEU A 26 7.31 22.54 11.36
C LEU A 26 7.72 24.00 11.15
N LEU A 27 9.01 24.28 11.33
CA LEU A 27 9.53 25.64 11.21
C LEU A 27 9.71 26.01 9.74
N ARG A 28 9.16 27.18 9.37
CA ARG A 28 9.42 27.84 8.10
C ARG A 28 10.05 29.21 8.40
N PRO A 29 11.11 29.62 7.70
CA PRO A 29 11.63 30.97 7.84
C PRO A 29 10.53 31.98 7.50
N HIS A 30 10.24 32.90 8.43
CA HIS A 30 9.33 34.02 8.19
C HIS A 30 9.88 34.89 7.05
N LEU A 31 9.02 35.24 6.08
CA LEU A 31 9.32 36.16 4.97
C LEU A 31 9.50 37.63 5.42
N SER A 32 9.79 37.89 6.69
CA SER A 32 10.00 39.22 7.25
C SER A 32 11.49 39.60 7.22
N GLN A 33 11.93 39.98 6.01
CA GLN A 33 12.96 40.97 5.66
C GLN A 33 14.43 40.84 6.18
N PRO A 34 15.40 41.33 5.37
CA PRO A 34 16.82 41.05 5.49
C PRO A 34 17.39 41.55 6.82
N ALA A 35 18.47 40.92 7.28
CA ALA A 35 19.35 41.54 8.24
C ALA A 35 19.88 42.88 7.67
N PRO A 36 19.97 43.95 8.47
CA PRO A 36 20.60 45.18 8.02
C PRO A 36 22.09 44.90 7.78
N ASN A 37 22.53 44.95 6.52
CA ASN A 37 23.90 45.15 6.08
C ASN A 37 25.01 44.53 6.97
N LEU A 38 25.03 43.20 7.08
CA LEU A 38 26.30 42.50 7.19
C LEU A 38 26.60 41.98 5.79
N ARG A 39 27.58 42.59 5.12
CA ARG A 39 28.14 42.11 3.86
C ARG A 39 28.65 40.68 4.07
N SER A 40 27.77 39.70 3.92
CA SER A 40 28.20 38.37 3.54
C SER A 40 28.66 38.51 2.10
N SER A 41 29.96 38.36 1.89
CA SER A 41 30.54 38.30 0.56
C SER A 41 29.98 37.06 -0.12
N THR A 42 28.80 37.17 -0.73
CA THR A 42 28.33 36.23 -1.74
C THR A 42 29.24 36.40 -2.94
N LEU A 43 30.39 35.73 -2.89
CA LEU A 43 31.07 35.27 -4.09
C LEU A 43 30.05 34.39 -4.83
N THR A 44 29.31 35.01 -5.74
CA THR A 44 28.62 34.34 -6.84
C THR A 44 29.70 33.69 -7.70
N LEU A 45 30.16 32.52 -7.26
CA LEU A 45 30.84 31.59 -8.15
C LEU A 45 29.82 31.22 -9.24
N PRO A 46 30.20 31.28 -10.53
CA PRO A 46 29.36 30.82 -11.63
C PRO A 46 29.28 29.29 -11.56
N GLY A 47 28.38 28.78 -10.71
CA GLY A 47 28.15 27.36 -10.50
C GLY A 47 27.17 26.82 -11.53
N SER A 48 27.63 25.86 -12.33
CA SER A 48 26.91 25.14 -13.39
C SER A 48 25.39 24.99 -13.20
N ARG A 49 24.64 25.18 -14.29
CA ARG A 49 23.19 24.88 -14.44
C ARG A 49 22.87 23.39 -14.37
N ASP A 50 23.87 22.53 -14.19
CA ASP A 50 23.70 21.08 -14.16
C ASP A 50 23.22 20.60 -12.78
N PRO A 51 22.19 19.75 -12.74
CA PRO A 51 21.66 19.21 -11.49
C PRO A 51 22.72 18.32 -10.80
N GLN A 52 22.97 18.57 -9.51
CA GLN A 52 23.92 17.81 -8.68
C GLN A 52 23.19 16.76 -7.85
N PRO A 53 23.79 15.64 -7.42
CA PRO A 53 23.20 14.73 -6.44
C PRO A 53 22.71 15.42 -5.16
N LEU A 54 21.61 14.95 -4.58
CA LEU A 54 21.07 15.39 -3.30
C LEU A 54 22.03 15.00 -2.18
N ARG A 55 22.55 16.01 -1.47
CA ARG A 55 23.54 15.84 -0.42
C ARG A 55 22.84 15.79 0.94
N ILE A 56 22.62 14.57 1.42
CA ILE A 56 22.03 14.30 2.73
C ILE A 56 23.15 14.09 3.74
N GLN A 57 23.30 15.04 4.67
CA GLN A 57 24.29 14.93 5.75
C GLN A 57 23.62 14.34 7.00
N THR A 58 24.22 13.28 7.55
CA THR A 58 23.72 12.64 8.78
C THR A 58 24.45 13.17 10.00
N CYS A 59 23.68 13.69 10.97
CA CYS A 59 24.20 14.27 12.21
C CYS A 59 23.71 13.44 13.40
N TYR A 60 24.63 12.81 14.12
CA TYR A 60 24.27 12.02 15.29
C TYR A 60 24.26 12.87 16.55
N ILE A 61 23.21 12.75 17.36
CA ILE A 61 23.10 13.47 18.63
C ILE A 61 23.59 12.57 19.77
N LYS A 62 24.65 13.02 20.45
CA LYS A 62 25.11 12.38 21.69
C LYS A 62 24.12 12.71 22.81
N ASP A 63 23.75 11.72 23.61
CA ASP A 63 23.10 12.00 24.89
C ASP A 63 24.05 12.86 25.75
N PRO A 64 23.54 13.86 26.50
CA PRO A 64 24.36 14.55 27.47
C PRO A 64 24.84 13.54 28.52
N ILE A 65 26.15 13.27 28.52
CA ILE A 65 26.80 12.53 29.61
C ILE A 65 26.65 13.41 30.86
N PRO A 66 26.12 12.89 31.99
CA PRO A 66 26.14 13.62 33.24
C PRO A 66 27.60 13.91 33.61
N ASP A 67 27.92 15.17 33.91
CA ASP A 67 29.26 15.58 34.33
C ASP A 67 29.83 14.61 35.37
N GLY A 68 30.91 13.91 35.02
CA GLY A 68 31.65 13.02 35.92
C GLY A 68 31.76 11.54 35.52
N ALA A 69 31.06 11.07 34.48
CA ALA A 69 31.31 9.73 33.95
C ALA A 69 32.46 9.76 32.93
N TRP A 70 33.61 9.20 33.29
CA TRP A 70 34.74 8.99 32.38
C TRP A 70 34.30 8.20 31.14
N ASP A 71 34.47 8.81 29.97
CA ASP A 71 34.44 8.14 28.67
C ASP A 71 35.85 7.55 28.45
N PRO A 72 36.02 6.22 28.40
CA PRO A 72 37.28 5.67 27.93
C PRO A 72 37.32 5.89 26.42
N GLU A 73 37.80 7.07 25.98
CA GLU A 73 38.23 7.25 24.61
C GLU A 73 39.26 6.16 24.28
N GLY A 74 38.96 5.34 23.26
CA GLY A 74 39.99 4.57 22.56
C GLY A 74 39.83 3.05 22.47
N ALA A 75 38.68 2.44 22.77
CA ALA A 75 38.48 0.99 22.58
C ALA A 75 37.21 0.65 21.78
N GLY A 76 37.35 0.65 20.44
CA GLY A 76 36.57 -0.11 19.46
C GLY A 76 35.08 -0.38 19.70
N MET A 77 34.19 0.48 19.17
CA MET A 77 32.77 0.13 18.99
C MET A 77 32.47 -0.22 17.52
N ARG A 78 33.13 -1.25 17.04
CA ARG A 78 32.72 -1.95 15.81
C ARG A 78 31.52 -2.83 16.19
N GLY A 79 30.29 -2.32 16.12
CA GLY A 79 29.06 -3.13 16.19
C GLY A 79 27.97 -2.79 17.21
N GLY A 80 27.99 -1.65 17.91
CA GLY A 80 26.89 -1.23 18.81
C GLY A 80 25.65 -0.69 18.06
N PRO A 81 24.47 -0.58 18.71
CA PRO A 81 23.23 -0.05 18.11
C PRO A 81 23.41 1.31 17.43
N ARG A 82 24.17 2.19 18.06
CA ARG A 82 24.54 3.51 17.52
C ARG A 82 25.30 3.41 16.19
N ALA A 83 26.26 2.49 16.09
CA ALA A 83 27.03 2.30 14.87
C ALA A 83 26.15 1.72 13.75
N LEU A 84 25.24 0.80 14.09
CA LEU A 84 24.26 0.24 13.15
C LEU A 84 23.30 1.31 12.60
N ALA A 85 22.72 2.14 13.49
CA ALA A 85 21.86 3.25 13.09
C ALA A 85 22.58 4.23 12.16
N LEU A 86 23.80 4.64 12.51
CA LEU A 86 24.63 5.53 11.68
C LEU A 86 24.98 4.91 10.33
N ALA A 87 25.33 3.63 10.29
CA ALA A 87 25.62 2.92 9.05
C ALA A 87 24.39 2.83 8.15
N ALA A 88 23.22 2.53 8.72
CA ALA A 88 21.96 2.45 7.98
C ALA A 88 21.54 3.83 7.44
N ALA A 89 21.62 4.89 8.25
CA ALA A 89 21.33 6.27 7.85
C ALA A 89 22.23 6.75 6.70
N ARG A 90 23.54 6.47 6.78
CA ARG A 90 24.48 6.81 5.70
C ARG A 90 24.19 6.04 4.42
N GLN A 91 23.91 4.74 4.52
CA GLN A 91 23.62 3.91 3.36
C GLN A 91 22.29 4.30 2.70
N ALA A 92 21.25 4.60 3.47
CA ALA A 92 19.98 5.10 2.94
C ALA A 92 20.15 6.47 2.26
N ALA A 93 20.91 7.39 2.87
CA ALA A 93 21.27 8.66 2.27
C ALA A 93 22.01 8.50 0.93
N GLN A 94 22.93 7.54 0.84
CA GLN A 94 23.64 7.21 -0.40
C GLN A 94 22.72 6.67 -1.49
N GLN A 95 21.72 5.85 -1.15
CA GLN A 95 20.74 5.34 -2.13
C GLN A 95 19.88 6.47 -2.73
N LEU A 96 19.68 7.57 -2.00
CA LEU A 96 18.96 8.75 -2.49
C LEU A 96 19.84 9.79 -3.20
N GLN A 97 21.15 9.56 -3.34
CA GLN A 97 22.02 10.43 -4.15
C GLN A 97 21.62 10.46 -5.63
N GLY A 98 20.83 9.48 -6.10
CA GLY A 98 20.21 9.52 -7.44
C GLY A 98 19.11 10.58 -7.59
N ILE A 99 18.64 11.15 -6.49
CA ILE A 99 17.80 12.35 -6.49
C ILE A 99 18.75 13.54 -6.64
N LEU A 100 18.49 14.47 -7.56
CA LEU A 100 19.35 15.61 -7.84
C LEU A 100 18.79 16.91 -7.20
N ALA A 101 19.67 17.71 -6.58
CA ALA A 101 19.44 18.92 -5.81
C ALA A 101 19.97 20.22 -6.46
N VAL A 102 19.68 21.34 -5.78
CA VAL A 102 20.00 22.74 -6.12
C VAL A 102 20.78 23.39 -4.97
N GLN A 103 21.69 24.32 -5.30
CA GLN A 103 22.91 24.67 -4.55
C GLN A 103 22.76 25.57 -3.30
N GLY A 104 23.64 25.34 -2.31
CA GLY A 104 23.96 26.27 -1.21
C GLY A 104 24.57 25.55 0.02
N ALA A 105 25.21 26.30 0.93
CA ALA A 105 25.49 25.83 2.29
C ALA A 105 24.23 25.97 3.14
N LEU A 106 23.92 24.96 3.96
CA LEU A 106 22.65 24.91 4.68
C LEU A 106 22.77 25.50 6.09
N LEU A 107 21.98 26.53 6.37
CA LEU A 107 21.84 27.17 7.68
C LEU A 107 20.37 27.17 8.09
N LEU A 108 20.06 26.50 9.21
CA LEU A 108 18.70 26.30 9.72
C LEU A 108 18.21 27.52 10.51
N SER A 109 16.89 27.69 10.60
CA SER A 109 16.27 28.81 11.31
C SER A 109 16.04 28.50 12.79
N ARG A 110 15.98 29.54 13.63
CA ARG A 110 15.44 29.48 14.99
C ARG A 110 13.98 29.89 15.01
N ASP A 111 13.20 29.33 15.92
CA ASP A 111 11.80 29.67 16.09
C ASP A 111 11.67 30.95 16.94
N PRO A 112 11.22 32.09 16.35
CA PRO A 112 11.04 33.32 17.10
C PRO A 112 10.09 33.19 18.28
N ALA A 113 9.09 32.30 18.20
CA ALA A 113 8.16 32.07 19.29
C ALA A 113 8.81 31.41 20.52
N GLN A 114 9.97 30.77 20.34
CA GLN A 114 10.69 30.11 21.44
C GLN A 114 11.71 31.02 22.11
N TYR A 115 12.49 31.78 21.33
CA TYR A 115 13.55 32.64 21.90
C TYR A 115 13.06 34.04 22.26
N CYS A 116 11.92 34.48 21.72
CA CYS A 116 11.40 35.82 21.93
C CYS A 116 10.14 35.82 22.81
N HIS A 117 10.19 36.52 23.93
CA HIS A 117 9.05 36.68 24.83
C HIS A 117 8.08 37.76 24.35
N ALA A 118 8.59 38.85 23.76
CA ALA A 118 7.77 39.94 23.22
C ALA A 118 8.39 40.51 21.95
N VAL A 119 7.53 40.88 21.00
CA VAL A 119 7.90 41.55 19.74
C VAL A 119 7.33 42.96 19.71
N TRP A 120 7.95 43.84 18.93
CA TRP A 120 7.39 45.17 18.67
C TRP A 120 6.13 45.06 17.80
N GLY A 121 5.02 45.58 18.32
CA GLY A 121 3.70 45.50 17.68
C GLY A 121 3.29 46.73 16.86
N ASP A 122 4.07 47.81 16.90
CA ASP A 122 3.76 49.04 16.18
C ASP A 122 4.27 48.98 14.73
N PRO A 123 3.38 48.95 13.72
CA PRO A 123 3.76 48.90 12.31
C PRO A 123 4.51 50.12 11.81
N ASP A 124 4.40 51.26 12.50
CA ASP A 124 5.06 52.51 12.10
C ASP A 124 6.51 52.60 12.60
N THR A 125 6.97 51.60 13.37
CA THR A 125 8.35 51.54 13.88
C THR A 125 9.26 50.68 13.00
N PRO A 126 10.55 51.05 12.85
CA PRO A 126 11.54 50.22 12.14
C PRO A 126 11.72 48.82 12.76
N ASN A 127 11.33 48.68 14.03
CA ASN A 127 11.48 47.46 14.80
C ASN A 127 10.25 46.55 14.71
N TYR A 128 9.22 46.89 13.94
CA TYR A 128 8.00 46.08 13.81
C TYR A 128 8.30 44.59 13.54
N HIS A 129 7.67 43.68 14.30
CA HIS A 129 7.91 42.22 14.32
C HIS A 129 9.33 41.79 14.73
N ARG A 130 10.18 42.68 15.22
CA ARG A 130 11.49 42.33 15.78
C ARG A 130 11.36 42.03 17.27
N CYS A 131 12.28 41.20 17.78
CA CYS A 131 12.25 40.79 19.17
C CYS A 131 12.65 41.92 20.12
N SER A 132 11.76 42.32 21.03
CA SER A 132 12.01 43.38 22.02
C SER A 132 12.44 42.84 23.38
N LEU A 133 12.05 41.61 23.72
CA LEU A 133 12.40 40.96 24.99
C LEU A 133 12.71 39.47 24.78
N LEU A 134 13.87 39.03 25.24
CA LEU A 134 14.27 37.62 25.15
C LEU A 134 13.51 36.75 26.15
N ASN A 135 13.25 35.50 25.74
CA ASN A 135 12.77 34.47 26.64
C ASN A 135 13.96 33.83 27.40
N PRO A 136 14.09 34.03 28.72
CA PRO A 136 15.18 33.43 29.50
C PRO A 136 15.10 31.89 29.55
N GLY A 137 13.94 31.30 29.22
CA GLY A 137 13.74 29.86 29.17
C GLY A 137 14.20 29.19 27.87
N TYR A 138 14.70 29.95 26.88
CA TYR A 138 15.13 29.40 25.60
C TYR A 138 16.39 28.54 25.75
N LYS A 139 16.33 27.27 25.29
CA LYS A 139 17.43 26.28 25.40
C LYS A 139 18.00 25.83 24.05
N GLY A 140 17.64 26.54 22.98
CA GLY A 140 17.95 26.17 21.59
C GLY A 140 16.83 25.37 20.94
N GLU A 141 17.03 25.04 19.66
CA GLU A 141 16.04 24.31 18.85
C GLU A 141 16.13 22.80 19.07
N SER A 142 14.99 22.12 18.99
CA SER A 142 14.94 20.66 18.99
C SER A 142 13.83 20.13 18.09
N CYS A 143 14.00 18.92 17.58
CA CYS A 143 12.99 18.25 16.76
C CYS A 143 12.90 16.78 17.17
N LEU A 144 11.72 16.27 17.52
CA LEU A 144 11.56 14.91 18.06
C LEU A 144 12.55 14.58 19.20
N GLY A 145 12.86 15.54 20.07
CA GLY A 145 13.82 15.38 21.18
C GLY A 145 15.30 15.52 20.78
N ALA A 146 15.59 15.55 19.48
CA ALA A 146 16.91 15.76 18.93
C ALA A 146 17.32 17.25 19.05
N LYS A 147 18.27 17.59 19.92
CA LYS A 147 18.81 18.96 20.05
C LYS A 147 19.60 19.36 18.81
N ILE A 148 19.17 20.41 18.12
CA ILE A 148 19.87 20.95 16.96
C ILE A 148 21.09 21.77 17.44
N PRO A 149 22.32 21.47 16.97
CA PRO A 149 23.50 22.25 17.34
C PRO A 149 23.38 23.71 16.91
N ASP A 150 23.79 24.64 17.78
CA ASP A 150 23.83 26.07 17.46
C ASP A 150 24.72 26.37 16.25
N ALA A 151 25.72 25.54 15.98
CA ALA A 151 26.57 25.66 14.80
C ALA A 151 25.78 25.51 13.47
N HIS A 152 24.62 24.86 13.50
CA HIS A 152 23.77 24.68 12.32
C HIS A 152 22.67 25.75 12.20
N LEU A 153 22.53 26.63 13.20
CA LEU A 153 21.41 27.56 13.33
C LEU A 153 21.83 29.00 12.99
N ARG A 154 20.88 29.76 12.45
CA ARG A 154 20.96 31.21 12.36
C ARG A 154 21.08 31.84 13.75
N GLY A 155 21.78 32.96 13.78
CA GLY A 155 21.87 33.85 14.92
C GLY A 155 20.56 34.58 15.17
N TYR A 156 20.51 35.31 16.28
CA TYR A 156 19.38 36.15 16.63
C TYR A 156 19.84 37.35 17.45
N ALA A 157 19.04 38.41 17.40
CA ALA A 157 19.34 39.69 18.02
C ALA A 157 18.13 40.22 18.79
N LEU A 158 18.42 40.99 19.84
CA LEU A 158 17.48 41.78 20.60
C LEU A 158 17.43 43.20 20.02
N TRP A 159 16.23 43.74 19.84
CA TRP A 159 16.02 45.05 19.22
C TRP A 159 15.51 46.02 20.29
N PRO A 160 16.38 46.87 20.86
CA PRO A 160 15.97 47.86 21.85
C PRO A 160 15.11 48.96 21.21
N GLU A 161 14.39 49.72 22.04
CA GLU A 161 13.55 50.85 21.58
C GLU A 161 14.37 51.91 20.84
N GLN A 162 15.60 52.15 21.32
CA GLN A 162 16.55 53.09 20.74
C GLN A 162 17.91 52.42 20.58
N GLY A 163 18.58 52.68 19.45
CA GLY A 163 19.93 52.18 19.17
C GLY A 163 19.95 50.94 18.25
N PRO A 164 21.15 50.43 17.94
CA PRO A 164 21.32 49.30 17.02
C PRO A 164 20.87 47.97 17.65
N PRO A 165 20.57 46.95 16.82
CA PRO A 165 20.27 45.61 17.31
C PRO A 165 21.45 45.03 18.09
N GLN A 166 21.15 44.43 19.24
CA GLN A 166 22.11 43.75 20.09
C GLN A 166 22.18 42.28 19.69
N LEU A 167 23.30 41.86 19.11
CA LEU A 167 23.52 40.48 18.73
C LEU A 167 23.58 39.61 19.99
N VAL A 168 22.65 38.66 20.10
CA VAL A 168 22.61 37.71 21.22
C VAL A 168 23.45 36.49 20.88
N GLN A 169 23.26 35.96 19.69
CA GLN A 169 24.03 34.84 19.16
C GLN A 169 24.33 35.08 17.67
N PRO A 170 25.59 34.95 17.23
CA PRO A 170 25.92 35.01 15.80
C PRO A 170 25.36 33.80 15.04
N ASP A 171 25.33 33.92 13.71
CA ASP A 171 25.12 32.76 12.85
C ASP A 171 26.17 31.69 13.13
N GLY A 172 25.73 30.43 13.23
CA GLY A 172 26.63 29.30 13.20
C GLY A 172 27.33 29.18 11.84
N PRO A 173 28.44 28.41 11.75
CA PRO A 173 29.12 28.17 10.48
C PRO A 173 28.25 27.47 9.42
N GLY A 174 27.11 26.90 9.82
CA GLY A 174 26.24 26.11 8.94
C GLY A 174 26.88 24.78 8.57
N VAL A 175 26.23 24.06 7.66
CA VAL A 175 26.74 22.79 7.13
C VAL A 175 27.00 22.96 5.63
N GLN A 176 28.29 22.88 5.28
CA GLN A 176 28.74 22.95 3.90
C GLN A 176 28.24 21.75 3.10
N ASP A 177 28.13 21.93 1.79
CA ASP A 177 27.78 20.88 0.84
C ASP A 177 26.57 20.01 1.22
N THR A 178 25.53 20.64 1.76
CA THR A 178 24.37 19.92 2.33
C THR A 178 23.08 20.52 1.81
N ASP A 179 22.17 19.67 1.35
CA ASP A 179 20.84 20.07 0.87
C ASP A 179 19.74 19.66 1.84
N PHE A 180 20.01 18.64 2.67
CA PHE A 180 19.14 18.14 3.72
C PHE A 180 19.95 17.61 4.92
N LEU A 181 19.58 18.00 6.14
CA LEU A 181 20.16 17.49 7.39
C LEU A 181 19.28 16.42 8.03
N LEU A 182 19.82 15.22 8.21
CA LEU A 182 19.15 14.15 8.94
C LEU A 182 19.76 13.98 10.34
N TYR A 183 19.05 14.40 11.37
CA TYR A 183 19.43 14.14 12.75
C TYR A 183 19.08 12.70 13.13
N VAL A 184 20.09 11.95 13.54
CA VAL A 184 19.96 10.54 13.92
C VAL A 184 19.98 10.43 15.44
N TRP A 185 18.92 9.87 16.00
CA TRP A 185 18.78 9.61 17.42
C TRP A 185 18.40 8.15 17.67
N VAL A 186 18.95 7.55 18.73
CA VAL A 186 18.61 6.19 19.17
C VAL A 186 18.00 6.33 20.56
N ALA A 187 16.74 5.94 20.72
CA ALA A 187 16.00 6.18 21.95
C ALA A 187 15.04 5.04 22.30
N HIS A 188 14.58 5.03 23.55
CA HIS A 188 13.45 4.24 24.00
C HIS A 188 12.27 5.19 24.24
N THR A 189 11.30 5.17 23.34
CA THR A 189 10.11 6.04 23.43
C THR A 189 8.84 5.20 23.49
N SER A 190 7.72 5.82 23.89
CA SER A 190 6.42 5.15 23.93
C SER A 190 5.95 4.60 22.58
N LYS A 191 6.53 5.07 21.46
CA LYS A 191 6.25 4.61 20.10
C LYS A 191 7.01 3.34 19.72
N CYS A 192 8.12 3.03 20.40
CA CYS A 192 9.00 1.92 20.04
C CYS A 192 8.43 0.50 20.10
N PRO A 193 7.40 0.18 20.91
CA PRO A 193 6.80 -1.14 20.86
C PRO A 193 6.20 -1.51 19.50
N SER A 194 5.75 -0.53 18.71
CA SER A 194 5.03 -0.77 17.45
C SER A 194 5.85 -0.50 16.18
N VAL A 195 7.04 0.13 16.27
CA VAL A 195 7.87 0.48 15.11
C VAL A 195 9.37 0.29 15.33
N ILE A 196 10.10 0.09 14.24
CA ILE A 196 11.56 -0.06 14.22
C ILE A 196 12.25 1.32 14.28
N ALA A 197 11.72 2.28 13.53
CA ALA A 197 12.11 3.68 13.55
C ALA A 197 10.89 4.55 13.21
N TYR A 198 11.02 5.85 13.42
CA TYR A 198 10.06 6.85 12.93
C TYR A 198 10.80 8.16 12.65
N ALA A 199 10.30 8.95 11.71
CA ALA A 199 10.88 10.25 11.40
C ALA A 199 9.86 11.40 11.38
N ALA A 200 10.38 12.63 11.32
CA ALA A 200 9.61 13.81 10.98
C ALA A 200 10.47 14.82 10.24
N CYS A 201 9.83 15.62 9.39
CA CYS A 201 10.38 16.84 8.86
C CYS A 201 10.33 17.93 9.94
N CYS A 202 11.45 18.63 10.12
CA CYS A 202 11.65 19.63 11.17
C CYS A 202 11.61 21.05 10.62
N GLN A 203 12.25 21.30 9.48
CA GLN A 203 12.35 22.63 8.90
C GLN A 203 12.16 22.61 7.38
N LEU A 204 11.52 23.66 6.87
CA LEU A 204 11.37 23.95 5.45
C LEU A 204 12.16 25.21 5.08
N ASP A 205 12.49 25.38 3.79
CA ASP A 205 12.99 26.65 3.27
C ASP A 205 11.84 27.64 2.97
N SER A 206 12.19 28.81 2.43
CA SER A 206 11.21 29.82 2.01
C SER A 206 10.27 29.32 0.91
N GLU A 207 10.66 28.25 0.21
CA GLU A 207 9.96 27.61 -0.90
C GLU A 207 9.20 26.35 -0.46
N ASP A 208 9.04 26.16 0.86
CA ASP A 208 8.42 25.00 1.50
C ASP A 208 9.14 23.64 1.27
N ARG A 209 10.36 23.62 0.72
CA ARG A 209 11.14 22.39 0.57
C ARG A 209 11.75 21.95 1.90
N PRO A 210 11.71 20.65 2.25
CA PRO A 210 12.36 20.13 3.45
C PRO A 210 13.88 20.38 3.47
N LEU A 211 14.36 20.91 4.60
CA LEU A 211 15.77 21.20 4.87
C LEU A 211 16.36 20.31 5.96
N ALA A 212 15.55 19.90 6.93
CA ALA A 212 16.01 19.07 8.02
C ALA A 212 14.91 18.13 8.49
N GLY A 213 15.32 16.94 8.90
CA GLY A 213 14.47 15.94 9.54
C GLY A 213 15.18 15.25 10.69
N THR A 214 14.41 14.60 11.54
CA THR A 214 14.94 13.73 12.59
C THR A 214 14.42 12.32 12.37
N ILE A 215 15.29 11.32 12.46
CA ILE A 215 14.93 9.92 12.56
C ILE A 215 15.29 9.40 13.95
N VAL A 216 14.34 8.71 14.57
CA VAL A 216 14.52 8.06 15.86
C VAL A 216 14.47 6.55 15.66
N TYR A 217 15.57 5.87 15.96
CA TYR A 217 15.64 4.42 15.99
C TYR A 217 15.31 3.88 17.36
N CYS A 218 14.49 2.84 17.38
CA CYS A 218 14.12 2.16 18.61
C CYS A 218 15.18 1.12 18.99
N ALA A 219 15.94 1.42 20.04
CA ALA A 219 17.16 0.70 20.40
C ALA A 219 16.98 -0.83 20.52
N GLN A 220 15.85 -1.28 21.07
CA GLN A 220 15.50 -2.69 21.22
C GLN A 220 15.51 -3.48 19.89
N HIS A 221 15.14 -2.83 18.78
CA HIS A 221 15.09 -3.45 17.46
C HIS A 221 16.47 -3.51 16.80
N LEU A 222 17.35 -2.54 17.09
CA LEU A 222 18.73 -2.53 16.59
C LEU A 222 19.59 -3.64 17.23
N THR A 223 19.24 -4.10 18.42
CA THR A 223 19.88 -5.24 19.10
C THR A 223 19.26 -6.58 18.76
N SER A 224 18.12 -6.60 18.06
CA SER A 224 17.42 -7.83 17.73
C SER A 224 18.14 -8.62 16.64
N ARG A 225 18.26 -9.93 16.81
CA ARG A 225 18.77 -10.84 15.77
C ARG A 225 17.79 -11.06 14.62
N SER A 226 16.54 -10.59 14.74
CA SER A 226 15.51 -10.78 13.72
C SER A 226 15.62 -9.79 12.55
N LEU A 227 16.32 -8.67 12.74
CA LEU A 227 16.49 -7.66 11.71
C LEU A 227 17.92 -7.70 11.16
N SER A 228 18.04 -7.85 9.85
CA SER A 228 19.32 -7.70 9.16
C SER A 228 19.67 -6.22 8.99
N HIS A 229 20.94 -5.93 8.71
CA HIS A 229 21.36 -4.57 8.35
C HIS A 229 20.57 -4.02 7.16
N SER A 230 20.27 -4.86 6.15
CA SER A 230 19.43 -4.44 5.02
C SER A 230 17.99 -4.08 5.43
N ASP A 231 17.43 -4.74 6.44
CA ASP A 231 16.09 -4.39 6.95
C ASP A 231 16.10 -3.01 7.59
N ILE A 232 17.12 -2.73 8.39
CA ILE A 232 17.29 -1.41 9.03
C ILE A 232 17.50 -0.33 7.97
N VAL A 233 18.31 -0.59 6.93
CA VAL A 233 18.49 0.35 5.80
C VAL A 233 17.18 0.63 5.09
N MET A 234 16.38 -0.41 4.79
CA MET A 234 15.11 -0.24 4.08
C MET A 234 14.09 0.55 4.90
N VAL A 235 13.98 0.27 6.21
CA VAL A 235 13.16 1.08 7.14
C VAL A 235 13.67 2.52 7.20
N THR A 236 14.99 2.71 7.25
CA THR A 236 15.58 4.05 7.26
C THR A 236 15.24 4.83 6.00
N LEU A 237 15.26 4.16 4.85
CA LEU A 237 14.90 4.76 3.57
C LEU A 237 13.42 5.17 3.55
N HIS A 238 12.52 4.32 4.05
CA HIS A 238 11.09 4.65 4.26
C HIS A 238 10.91 5.92 5.10
N GLU A 239 11.53 5.96 6.29
CA GLU A 239 11.43 7.10 7.20
C GLU A 239 12.07 8.37 6.62
N LEU A 240 13.15 8.23 5.87
CA LEU A 240 13.80 9.35 5.19
C LEU A 240 12.91 9.92 4.07
N LEU A 241 12.21 9.08 3.31
CA LEU A 241 11.26 9.52 2.28
C LEU A 241 10.09 10.33 2.87
N HIS A 242 9.61 9.93 4.05
CA HIS A 242 8.66 10.72 4.83
C HIS A 242 9.22 12.11 5.18
N ALA A 243 10.43 12.16 5.73
CA ALA A 243 11.11 13.41 6.11
C ALA A 243 11.43 14.31 4.91
N LEU A 244 11.64 13.72 3.73
CA LEU A 244 11.91 14.44 2.48
C LEU A 244 10.66 14.96 1.77
N GLY A 245 9.45 14.53 2.15
CA GLY A 245 8.24 15.10 1.55
C GLY A 245 7.05 14.18 1.35
N PHE A 246 7.23 12.86 1.43
CA PHE A 246 6.14 11.91 1.27
C PHE A 246 5.31 11.84 2.56
N SER A 247 4.52 12.87 2.82
CA SER A 247 3.75 13.02 4.06
C SER A 247 2.47 13.78 3.79
N GLY A 248 1.34 13.33 4.35
CA GLY A 248 0.04 13.98 4.25
C GLY A 248 0.07 15.46 4.61
N GLN A 249 0.90 15.86 5.58
CA GLN A 249 1.07 17.27 5.96
C GLN A 249 1.91 18.09 4.98
N LEU A 250 2.81 17.44 4.26
CA LEU A 250 3.71 18.07 3.28
C LEU A 250 3.13 18.05 1.87
N PHE A 251 2.15 17.19 1.56
CA PHE A 251 1.50 17.18 0.24
C PHE A 251 0.94 18.55 -0.14
N LYS A 252 0.30 19.27 0.78
CA LYS A 252 -0.19 20.65 0.53
C LYS A 252 0.91 21.69 0.27
N LYS A 253 2.18 21.31 0.43
CA LYS A 253 3.35 22.17 0.23
C LYS A 253 4.05 21.93 -1.11
N TRP A 254 3.64 20.90 -1.84
CA TRP A 254 4.21 20.59 -3.16
C TRP A 254 3.94 21.71 -4.15
N ARG A 255 4.82 21.82 -5.14
CA ARG A 255 4.86 22.94 -6.06
C ARG A 255 4.82 22.50 -7.51
N ASP A 256 4.18 23.32 -8.33
CA ASP A 256 4.24 23.23 -9.77
C ASP A 256 5.36 24.10 -10.28
N CYS A 257 6.40 23.46 -10.82
CA CYS A 257 7.59 24.08 -11.37
C CYS A 257 7.78 23.66 -12.83
N PRO A 258 7.12 24.32 -13.81
CA PRO A 258 7.17 23.93 -15.22
C PRO A 258 8.59 23.94 -15.81
N SER A 259 9.45 24.84 -15.32
CA SER A 259 10.86 24.96 -15.70
C SER A 259 11.79 24.01 -14.93
N GLY A 260 11.22 23.17 -14.05
CA GLY A 260 11.93 22.28 -13.15
C GLY A 260 12.41 22.95 -11.84
N PRO A 261 12.81 22.15 -10.83
CA PRO A 261 13.15 22.65 -9.48
C PRO A 261 14.33 23.62 -9.45
N SER A 262 15.24 23.51 -10.42
CA SER A 262 16.52 24.22 -10.46
C SER A 262 16.45 25.64 -11.04
N VAL A 263 15.30 26.04 -11.59
CA VAL A 263 15.18 27.30 -12.33
C VAL A 263 14.46 28.38 -11.51
N GLY A 264 13.74 28.04 -10.43
CA GLY A 264 13.11 28.97 -9.46
C GLY A 264 12.01 29.90 -10.03
N GLU A 265 12.08 30.22 -11.31
CA GLU A 265 11.13 31.04 -12.04
C GLU A 265 9.84 30.25 -12.31
N ASN A 266 8.70 30.87 -11.98
CA ASN A 266 7.34 30.34 -12.19
C ASN A 266 6.94 29.11 -11.35
N CYS A 267 7.60 28.84 -10.23
CA CYS A 267 7.13 27.84 -9.28
C CYS A 267 5.94 28.35 -8.44
N SER A 268 4.81 27.65 -8.44
CA SER A 268 3.63 28.00 -7.63
C SER A 268 3.22 26.85 -6.71
N THR A 269 2.57 27.15 -5.57
CA THR A 269 2.00 26.09 -4.73
C THR A 269 0.92 25.35 -5.52
N ARG A 270 1.03 24.02 -5.57
CA ARG A 270 0.09 23.19 -6.30
C ARG A 270 -1.28 23.23 -5.62
N GLN A 271 -2.31 23.57 -6.37
CA GLN A 271 -3.68 23.74 -5.85
C GLN A 271 -4.30 22.43 -5.38
N GLN A 272 -3.98 21.32 -6.07
CA GLN A 272 -4.52 20.01 -5.76
C GLN A 272 -3.47 18.91 -5.96
N VAL A 273 -3.04 18.31 -4.85
CA VAL A 273 -2.14 17.15 -4.82
C VAL A 273 -2.92 15.89 -4.52
N THR A 274 -3.86 15.99 -3.58
CA THR A 274 -4.74 14.89 -3.20
C THR A 274 -6.19 15.20 -3.48
N ARG A 275 -6.97 14.19 -3.84
CA ARG A 275 -8.41 14.29 -4.08
C ARG A 275 -9.10 13.05 -3.51
N ARG A 276 -10.25 13.20 -2.87
CA ARG A 276 -11.10 12.05 -2.56
C ARG A 276 -11.94 11.66 -3.77
N ASP A 277 -12.01 10.37 -4.06
CA ASP A 277 -12.93 9.87 -5.07
C ASP A 277 -14.37 9.80 -4.55
N LYS A 278 -15.29 9.30 -5.39
CA LYS A 278 -16.71 9.20 -5.06
C LYS A 278 -17.03 8.19 -3.94
N TRP A 279 -16.07 7.34 -3.58
CA TRP A 279 -16.21 6.36 -2.50
C TRP A 279 -15.49 6.81 -1.22
N GLY A 280 -14.81 7.96 -1.26
CA GLY A 280 -14.13 8.55 -0.12
C GLY A 280 -12.63 8.24 -0.06
N GLN A 281 -12.11 7.38 -0.95
CA GLN A 281 -10.68 7.02 -0.97
C GLN A 281 -9.84 8.25 -1.30
N LEU A 282 -8.81 8.50 -0.50
CA LEU A 282 -7.85 9.57 -0.77
C LEU A 282 -6.88 9.14 -1.86
N LEU A 283 -6.84 9.88 -2.97
CA LEU A 283 -5.93 9.64 -4.09
C LEU A 283 -4.88 10.74 -4.14
N LEU A 284 -3.63 10.37 -4.44
CA LEU A 284 -2.58 11.30 -4.88
C LEU A 284 -2.68 11.43 -6.41
N THR A 285 -3.02 12.62 -6.90
CA THR A 285 -3.49 12.84 -8.29
C THR A 285 -2.50 13.62 -9.16
N THR A 286 -1.23 13.64 -8.79
CA THR A 286 -0.22 14.39 -9.55
C THR A 286 0.14 13.69 -10.87
N PRO A 287 0.61 14.43 -11.90
CA PRO A 287 0.71 13.91 -13.26
C PRO A 287 1.66 12.74 -13.40
N THR A 288 2.89 12.85 -12.89
CA THR A 288 3.91 11.80 -13.04
C THR A 288 3.52 10.56 -12.25
N VAL A 289 3.00 10.73 -11.03
CA VAL A 289 2.46 9.64 -10.21
C VAL A 289 1.35 8.87 -10.93
N SER A 290 0.40 9.60 -11.53
CA SER A 290 -0.74 9.00 -12.25
C SER A 290 -0.32 8.26 -13.51
N HIS A 291 0.67 8.78 -14.24
CA HIS A 291 1.26 8.07 -15.40
C HIS A 291 2.10 6.87 -14.96
N SER A 292 2.84 6.97 -13.85
CA SER A 292 3.69 5.90 -13.33
C SER A 292 2.83 4.69 -12.92
N LEU A 293 1.69 4.93 -12.25
CA LEU A 293 0.75 3.86 -11.93
C LEU A 293 0.09 3.27 -13.20
N ALA A 294 -0.36 4.11 -14.14
CA ALA A 294 -0.95 3.62 -15.38
C ALA A 294 0.02 2.70 -16.15
N LYS A 295 1.28 3.14 -16.28
CA LYS A 295 2.35 2.35 -16.88
C LYS A 295 2.57 1.03 -16.13
N HIS A 296 2.63 1.08 -14.80
CA HIS A 296 2.80 -0.11 -13.96
C HIS A 296 1.67 -1.13 -14.15
N LEU A 297 0.41 -0.67 -14.19
CA LEU A 297 -0.77 -1.51 -14.43
C LEU A 297 -0.93 -1.94 -15.90
N GLY A 298 -0.07 -1.45 -16.81
CA GLY A 298 -0.11 -1.80 -18.23
C GLY A 298 -1.22 -1.12 -19.02
N VAL A 299 -1.68 0.06 -18.59
CA VAL A 299 -2.74 0.82 -19.27
C VAL A 299 -2.20 2.11 -19.89
N PRO A 300 -2.68 2.51 -21.08
CA PRO A 300 -2.22 3.74 -21.73
C PRO A 300 -2.74 4.99 -21.00
N GLY A 301 -1.98 6.08 -21.09
CA GLY A 301 -2.36 7.38 -20.52
C GLY A 301 -2.03 7.50 -19.02
N ALA A 302 -2.95 8.08 -18.26
CA ALA A 302 -2.81 8.33 -16.83
C ALA A 302 -3.97 7.72 -16.05
N SER A 303 -3.69 7.24 -14.83
CA SER A 303 -4.74 6.83 -13.90
C SER A 303 -5.46 8.06 -13.32
N PRO A 304 -6.62 7.90 -12.67
CA PRO A 304 -7.27 8.98 -11.93
C PRO A 304 -6.49 9.50 -10.70
N GLY A 305 -5.37 8.87 -10.37
CA GLY A 305 -4.55 9.05 -9.17
C GLY A 305 -4.09 7.71 -8.60
N VAL A 306 -3.30 7.77 -7.53
CA VAL A 306 -2.83 6.59 -6.78
C VAL A 306 -3.48 6.61 -5.39
N PRO A 307 -4.21 5.56 -5.00
CA PRO A 307 -4.81 5.47 -3.67
C PRO A 307 -3.77 5.47 -2.53
N LEU A 308 -4.08 6.23 -1.49
CA LEU A 308 -3.37 6.28 -0.21
C LEU A 308 -4.20 5.56 0.86
N GLU A 309 -3.55 4.99 1.88
CA GLU A 309 -4.22 4.30 2.99
C GLU A 309 -5.38 5.14 3.58
N GLU A 310 -6.46 4.48 3.98
CA GLU A 310 -7.66 5.11 4.53
C GLU A 310 -7.38 5.95 5.80
N GLY A 311 -7.57 7.26 5.69
CA GLY A 311 -7.41 8.21 6.79
C GLY A 311 -7.75 9.66 6.40
N PRO A 312 -7.97 10.57 7.36
CA PRO A 312 -8.19 12.00 7.07
C PRO A 312 -6.95 12.66 6.44
N LEU A 313 -5.77 12.24 6.89
CA LEU A 313 -4.46 12.43 6.28
C LEU A 313 -3.82 11.04 6.20
N SER A 314 -3.10 10.77 5.11
CA SER A 314 -2.41 9.52 4.89
C SER A 314 -1.05 9.79 4.28
N SER A 315 -0.07 9.02 4.70
CA SER A 315 1.32 9.13 4.28
C SER A 315 1.83 7.82 3.67
N HIS A 316 0.94 6.87 3.38
CA HIS A 316 1.30 5.56 2.84
C HIS A 316 0.43 5.22 1.63
N TRP A 317 0.99 4.45 0.70
CA TRP A 317 0.24 3.87 -0.40
C TRP A 317 -0.75 2.82 0.07
N GLU A 318 -1.89 2.73 -0.62
CA GLU A 318 -2.87 1.65 -0.44
C GLU A 318 -2.24 0.28 -0.74
N ALA A 319 -2.13 -0.56 0.30
CA ALA A 319 -1.41 -1.83 0.24
C ALA A 319 -2.01 -2.80 -0.78
N ARG A 320 -3.35 -2.80 -0.95
CA ARG A 320 -3.99 -3.64 -1.97
C ARG A 320 -3.46 -3.37 -3.39
N LEU A 321 -3.12 -2.13 -3.69
CA LEU A 321 -2.67 -1.73 -5.02
C LEU A 321 -1.14 -1.79 -5.17
N LEU A 322 -0.39 -1.47 -4.11
CA LEU A 322 1.06 -1.27 -4.18
C LEU A 322 1.87 -2.13 -3.18
N GLN A 323 1.39 -3.33 -2.83
CA GLN A 323 2.10 -4.24 -1.93
C GLN A 323 3.57 -4.43 -2.33
N GLY A 324 4.47 -4.29 -1.35
CA GLY A 324 5.91 -4.37 -1.56
C GLY A 324 6.55 -3.07 -2.03
N SER A 325 5.80 -2.00 -2.26
CA SER A 325 6.36 -0.64 -2.37
C SER A 325 6.93 -0.19 -1.03
N ILE A 326 8.03 0.56 -1.09
CA ILE A 326 8.67 1.13 0.09
C ILE A 326 7.76 2.02 0.91
N MET A 327 6.79 2.72 0.30
CA MET A 327 5.87 3.62 1.04
C MET A 327 4.54 2.96 1.38
N THR A 328 4.46 1.63 1.45
CA THR A 328 3.32 0.96 2.10
C THR A 328 3.50 0.95 3.61
N ALA A 329 2.41 0.93 4.36
CA ALA A 329 2.44 0.94 5.84
C ALA A 329 2.93 -0.40 6.45
N THR A 330 2.98 -1.48 5.66
CA THR A 330 3.54 -2.77 6.11
C THR A 330 5.00 -2.91 5.71
N PHE A 331 5.81 -3.41 6.65
CA PHE A 331 7.18 -3.79 6.38
C PHE A 331 7.37 -5.29 6.57
N ASP A 332 7.56 -6.01 5.46
CA ASP A 332 7.75 -7.46 5.42
C ASP A 332 9.21 -7.84 5.08
N GLY A 333 10.18 -7.00 5.42
CA GLY A 333 11.61 -7.22 5.22
C GLY A 333 12.15 -6.69 3.88
N ALA A 334 13.43 -6.32 3.87
CA ALA A 334 14.08 -5.62 2.75
C ALA A 334 14.03 -6.38 1.41
N ARG A 335 14.00 -7.73 1.44
CA ARG A 335 13.89 -8.53 0.21
C ARG A 335 12.51 -8.45 -0.45
N ARG A 336 11.48 -8.00 0.25
CA ARG A 336 10.09 -7.88 -0.25
C ARG A 336 9.64 -6.44 -0.48
N THR A 337 10.44 -5.49 -0.03
CA THR A 337 10.20 -4.04 -0.19
C THR A 337 11.06 -3.49 -1.34
N ARG A 338 10.51 -2.56 -2.13
CA ARG A 338 11.14 -1.98 -3.33
C ARG A 338 11.02 -0.47 -3.31
N LEU A 339 12.12 0.24 -3.60
CA LEU A 339 12.05 1.65 -3.99
C LEU A 339 11.46 1.74 -5.41
N ASP A 340 10.13 1.83 -5.49
CA ASP A 340 9.41 1.65 -6.74
C ASP A 340 9.29 2.95 -7.57
N PRO A 341 8.99 2.84 -8.89
CA PRO A 341 8.85 3.99 -9.78
C PRO A 341 7.73 4.97 -9.41
N ILE A 342 6.71 4.53 -8.68
CA ILE A 342 5.54 5.37 -8.33
C ILE A 342 5.89 6.26 -7.13
N THR A 343 6.61 5.72 -6.14
CA THR A 343 7.21 6.50 -5.05
C THR A 343 8.22 7.53 -5.56
N LEU A 344 9.09 7.17 -6.50
CA LEU A 344 10.03 8.10 -7.10
C LEU A 344 9.33 9.21 -7.91
N ALA A 345 8.27 8.89 -8.64
CA ALA A 345 7.44 9.87 -9.31
C ALA A 345 6.78 10.86 -8.32
N ALA A 346 6.42 10.42 -7.12
CA ALA A 346 5.86 11.28 -6.09
C ALA A 346 6.88 12.32 -5.58
N LEU A 347 8.15 11.94 -5.45
CA LEU A 347 9.21 12.90 -5.10
C LEU A 347 9.47 13.91 -6.23
N GLU A 348 9.39 13.49 -7.50
CA GLU A 348 9.50 14.42 -8.63
C GLU A 348 8.32 15.41 -8.67
N ASP A 349 7.08 14.91 -8.53
CA ASP A 349 5.87 15.71 -8.51
C ASP A 349 5.76 16.65 -7.29
N SER A 350 6.63 16.50 -6.29
CA SER A 350 6.74 17.47 -5.19
C SER A 350 7.20 18.85 -5.66
N GLY A 351 7.88 18.92 -6.81
CA GLY A 351 8.49 20.13 -7.34
C GLY A 351 9.83 20.51 -6.67
N TRP A 352 10.27 19.74 -5.67
CA TRP A 352 11.50 20.02 -4.92
C TRP A 352 12.73 19.29 -5.47
N TYR A 353 12.52 18.17 -6.15
CA TYR A 353 13.58 17.23 -6.51
C TYR A 353 13.52 16.86 -7.99
N ARG A 354 14.69 16.70 -8.61
CA ARG A 354 14.80 15.95 -9.88
C ARG A 354 15.15 14.51 -9.54
N VAL A 355 14.52 13.54 -10.19
CA VAL A 355 14.66 12.13 -9.77
C VAL A 355 15.27 11.29 -10.89
N ASN A 356 16.31 10.52 -10.57
CA ASN A 356 16.81 9.49 -11.47
C ASN A 356 15.93 8.22 -11.38
N HIS A 357 14.96 8.12 -12.27
CA HIS A 357 14.07 6.95 -12.38
C HIS A 357 14.79 5.64 -12.70
N SER A 358 16.05 5.67 -13.18
CA SER A 358 16.84 4.45 -13.40
C SER A 358 17.24 3.76 -12.10
N ALA A 359 17.16 4.45 -10.96
CA ALA A 359 17.39 3.88 -9.64
C ALA A 359 16.18 3.09 -9.10
N ALA A 360 15.03 3.16 -9.78
CA ALA A 360 13.84 2.45 -9.37
C ALA A 360 14.05 0.93 -9.42
N GLU A 361 13.61 0.24 -8.38
CA GLU A 361 13.50 -1.21 -8.38
C GLU A 361 12.15 -1.64 -8.95
N GLU A 362 12.11 -2.78 -9.62
CA GLU A 362 10.88 -3.29 -10.20
C GLU A 362 9.89 -3.75 -9.12
N LEU A 363 8.70 -3.15 -9.15
CA LEU A 363 7.55 -3.60 -8.38
C LEU A 363 6.80 -4.65 -9.20
N LEU A 364 6.76 -5.90 -8.72
CA LEU A 364 6.05 -6.97 -9.43
C LEU A 364 4.54 -6.95 -9.16
N TRP A 365 4.12 -6.53 -7.97
CA TRP A 365 2.73 -6.58 -7.53
C TRP A 365 1.81 -5.74 -8.43
N GLY A 366 0.79 -6.35 -9.02
CA GLY A 366 -0.15 -5.65 -9.91
C GLY A 366 0.37 -5.31 -11.30
N HIS A 367 1.62 -5.65 -11.63
CA HIS A 367 2.19 -5.31 -12.92
C HIS A 367 1.35 -5.88 -14.08
N GLY A 368 0.97 -5.01 -15.02
CA GLY A 368 0.15 -5.38 -16.19
C GLY A 368 -1.26 -5.89 -15.86
N SER A 369 -1.76 -5.69 -14.63
CA SER A 369 -3.04 -6.27 -14.18
C SER A 369 -4.27 -5.42 -14.52
N GLY A 370 -4.10 -4.24 -15.12
CA GLY A 370 -5.19 -3.32 -15.48
C GLY A 370 -5.74 -2.50 -14.31
N LEU A 371 -6.66 -1.57 -14.62
CA LEU A 371 -7.22 -0.60 -13.66
C LEU A 371 -8.12 -1.21 -12.58
N GLU A 372 -8.69 -2.38 -12.84
CA GLU A 372 -9.55 -3.08 -11.87
C GLU A 372 -8.75 -3.84 -10.80
N PHE A 373 -7.40 -3.84 -10.90
CA PHE A 373 -6.54 -4.50 -9.94
C PHE A 373 -6.59 -3.80 -8.57
N GLY A 374 -6.61 -4.60 -7.50
CA GLY A 374 -6.54 -4.09 -6.13
C GLY A 374 -7.84 -3.48 -5.58
N LEU A 375 -8.91 -3.36 -6.38
CA LEU A 375 -10.22 -2.93 -5.87
C LEU A 375 -10.81 -3.97 -4.92
N ALA A 376 -11.46 -3.52 -3.84
CA ALA A 376 -12.07 -4.40 -2.84
C ALA A 376 -13.16 -5.30 -3.44
N THR A 377 -13.81 -4.81 -4.51
CA THR A 377 -14.83 -5.55 -5.26
C THR A 377 -14.26 -6.65 -6.16
N THR A 378 -12.99 -6.57 -6.56
CA THR A 378 -12.39 -7.45 -7.58
C THR A 378 -11.33 -8.40 -7.02
N CYS A 379 -10.68 -8.05 -5.91
CA CYS A 379 -9.58 -8.83 -5.35
C CYS A 379 -10.00 -10.24 -4.86
N GLY A 380 -11.27 -10.41 -4.45
CA GLY A 380 -11.82 -11.70 -4.01
C GLY A 380 -12.28 -12.63 -5.15
N ALA A 381 -12.31 -12.15 -6.39
CA ALA A 381 -12.91 -12.87 -7.52
C ALA A 381 -11.96 -13.87 -8.21
N GLY A 382 -10.75 -14.08 -7.69
CA GLY A 382 -9.72 -14.90 -8.35
C GLY A 382 -9.26 -14.35 -9.71
N SER A 383 -9.45 -13.04 -9.91
CA SER A 383 -9.15 -12.31 -11.16
C SER A 383 -7.65 -12.10 -11.40
N SER A 384 -6.81 -12.39 -10.41
CA SER A 384 -5.36 -12.16 -10.46
C SER A 384 -4.58 -13.20 -9.65
N ASP A 385 -3.42 -13.60 -10.17
CA ASP A 385 -2.48 -14.53 -9.50
C ASP A 385 -1.77 -13.88 -8.28
N PHE A 386 -2.03 -12.60 -7.98
CA PHE A 386 -1.50 -11.90 -6.80
C PHE A 386 -2.35 -12.12 -5.54
N PHE A 387 -3.66 -12.29 -5.71
CA PHE A 387 -4.60 -12.54 -4.62
C PHE A 387 -4.89 -14.03 -4.50
N CYS A 388 -5.27 -14.46 -3.31
CA CYS A 388 -5.65 -15.85 -3.03
C CYS A 388 -7.07 -15.91 -2.46
N THR A 389 -7.71 -17.07 -2.54
CA THR A 389 -9.01 -17.33 -1.93
C THR A 389 -8.90 -18.49 -0.94
N GLY A 390 -9.81 -18.53 0.05
CA GLY A 390 -9.77 -19.53 1.11
C GLY A 390 -8.66 -19.31 2.13
N SER A 391 -8.19 -20.39 2.76
CA SER A 391 -7.18 -20.38 3.83
C SER A 391 -6.03 -21.37 3.57
N GLY A 392 -5.82 -21.74 2.30
CA GLY A 392 -4.83 -22.72 1.89
C GLY A 392 -3.39 -22.23 2.06
N LEU A 393 -2.46 -23.19 1.99
CA LEU A 393 -1.02 -22.93 1.91
C LEU A 393 -0.60 -22.78 0.45
N GLY A 394 0.30 -21.85 0.19
CA GLY A 394 0.78 -21.60 -1.16
C GLY A 394 2.12 -20.85 -1.14
N CYS A 395 2.34 -20.05 -2.17
CA CYS A 395 3.57 -19.29 -2.32
C CYS A 395 3.30 -17.81 -2.27
N HIS A 396 4.14 -17.07 -1.55
CA HIS A 396 4.19 -15.62 -1.67
C HIS A 396 4.40 -15.22 -3.14
N TYR A 397 3.86 -14.08 -3.59
CA TYR A 397 3.89 -13.70 -5.01
C TYR A 397 5.30 -13.53 -5.60
N LEU A 398 6.30 -13.29 -4.75
CA LEU A 398 7.72 -13.25 -5.12
C LEU A 398 8.37 -14.64 -5.23
N HIS A 399 7.65 -15.70 -4.88
CA HIS A 399 8.13 -17.08 -4.82
C HIS A 399 9.37 -17.27 -3.92
N LEU A 400 9.66 -16.33 -3.02
CA LEU A 400 10.75 -16.47 -2.05
C LEU A 400 10.37 -17.36 -0.87
N ASP A 401 9.08 -17.45 -0.58
CA ASP A 401 8.57 -18.00 0.66
C ASP A 401 7.33 -18.87 0.44
N LYS A 402 7.23 -19.91 1.24
CA LYS A 402 5.96 -20.55 1.54
C LYS A 402 5.07 -19.58 2.31
N GLY A 403 3.79 -19.57 1.99
CA GLY A 403 2.84 -18.65 2.59
C GLY A 403 1.49 -19.24 2.91
N SER A 404 0.73 -18.52 3.71
CA SER A 404 -0.67 -18.83 4.06
C SER A 404 -1.59 -17.76 3.51
N CYS A 405 -2.70 -18.17 2.90
CA CYS A 405 -3.68 -17.25 2.34
C CYS A 405 -4.44 -16.50 3.46
N SER A 406 -4.12 -15.22 3.63
CA SER A 406 -4.64 -14.40 4.74
C SER A 406 -4.83 -12.94 4.33
N SER A 407 -5.67 -12.23 5.10
CA SER A 407 -5.89 -10.77 5.00
C SER A 407 -5.33 -10.11 6.26
N ASP A 408 -5.14 -8.80 6.20
CA ASP A 408 -4.98 -7.93 7.36
C ASP A 408 -5.90 -6.71 7.21
N PRO A 409 -5.90 -5.75 8.17
CA PRO A 409 -6.70 -4.53 8.05
C PRO A 409 -6.34 -3.64 6.83
N LEU A 410 -5.09 -3.64 6.39
CA LEU A 410 -4.58 -2.81 5.29
C LEU A 410 -4.95 -3.39 3.92
N LEU A 411 -5.33 -4.66 3.86
CA LEU A 411 -5.83 -5.32 2.65
C LEU A 411 -7.36 -5.25 2.51
N GLU A 412 -8.08 -4.64 3.46
CA GLU A 412 -9.55 -4.44 3.41
C GLU A 412 -10.36 -5.69 3.02
N GLY A 413 -9.94 -6.87 3.51
CA GLY A 413 -10.59 -8.15 3.23
C GLY A 413 -10.06 -8.88 1.99
N CYS A 414 -9.25 -8.23 1.16
CA CYS A 414 -8.45 -8.90 0.14
C CYS A 414 -7.41 -9.82 0.79
N ARG A 415 -7.12 -10.95 0.15
CA ARG A 415 -6.21 -11.95 0.71
C ARG A 415 -5.04 -12.19 -0.21
N MET A 416 -3.87 -12.37 0.37
CA MET A 416 -2.67 -12.80 -0.34
C MET A 416 -1.94 -13.89 0.45
N TYR A 417 -1.05 -14.61 -0.21
CA TYR A 417 -0.17 -15.55 0.49
C TYR A 417 0.89 -14.76 1.26
N LYS A 418 0.72 -14.64 2.57
CA LYS A 418 1.72 -14.03 3.46
C LYS A 418 2.75 -15.06 3.90
N PRO A 419 4.05 -14.71 4.02
CA PRO A 419 5.08 -15.66 4.42
C PRO A 419 4.75 -16.33 5.77
N LEU A 420 5.00 -17.64 5.89
CA LEU A 420 4.85 -18.33 7.18
C LEU A 420 5.94 -17.90 8.16
N ALA A 421 5.65 -17.90 9.46
CA ALA A 421 6.59 -17.45 10.49
C ALA A 421 7.87 -18.31 10.59
N ASN A 422 7.78 -19.63 10.35
CA ASN A 422 8.88 -20.56 10.53
C ASN A 422 9.24 -21.28 9.23
N ARG A 423 10.53 -21.25 8.87
CA ARG A 423 11.13 -22.00 7.73
C ARG A 423 10.40 -21.83 6.38
N SER A 424 9.79 -20.67 6.18
CA SER A 424 9.10 -20.32 4.94
C SER A 424 10.04 -19.96 3.81
N GLU A 425 11.16 -19.31 4.14
CA GLU A 425 12.10 -18.76 3.16
C GLU A 425 12.85 -19.89 2.47
N CYS A 426 12.46 -20.18 1.23
CA CYS A 426 13.08 -21.23 0.43
C CYS A 426 14.55 -20.93 0.11
N TRP A 427 14.90 -19.64 0.09
CA TRP A 427 16.24 -19.18 -0.29
C TRP A 427 17.30 -19.34 0.81
N LYS A 428 16.90 -19.68 2.04
CA LYS A 428 17.82 -19.85 3.19
C LYS A 428 18.13 -21.31 3.46
N LYS A 429 19.41 -21.70 3.36
CA LYS A 429 19.86 -23.08 3.60
C LYS A 429 19.56 -23.58 5.02
N GLU A 430 19.62 -22.71 6.02
CA GLU A 430 19.31 -23.04 7.43
C GLU A 430 17.85 -23.45 7.68
N ASN A 431 16.93 -23.14 6.77
CA ASN A 431 15.54 -23.57 6.83
C ASN A 431 15.34 -25.00 6.35
N GLY A 432 16.39 -25.64 5.82
CA GLY A 432 16.38 -27.04 5.40
C GLY A 432 16.00 -28.01 6.51
N LEU A 433 15.59 -29.20 6.10
CA LEU A 433 15.33 -30.29 7.03
C LEU A 433 16.63 -30.71 7.73
N PRO A 434 16.59 -31.08 9.03
CA PRO A 434 17.73 -31.65 9.72
C PRO A 434 18.25 -32.92 9.02
N ALA A 435 19.54 -33.20 9.14
CA ALA A 435 20.12 -34.44 8.62
C ALA A 435 19.40 -35.67 9.22
N GLY A 436 18.92 -36.56 8.35
CA GLY A 436 18.17 -37.77 8.74
C GLY A 436 16.66 -37.58 8.89
N ALA A 437 16.12 -36.37 8.72
CA ALA A 437 14.68 -36.17 8.65
C ALA A 437 14.13 -36.61 7.28
N GLU A 438 12.93 -37.19 7.28
CA GLU A 438 12.26 -37.68 6.07
C GLU A 438 11.86 -36.50 5.16
N ASN A 439 12.46 -36.42 3.97
CA ASN A 439 12.13 -35.41 2.96
C ASN A 439 11.11 -35.95 1.95
N ALA A 440 9.90 -36.29 2.43
CA ALA A 440 8.89 -36.94 1.59
C ALA A 440 8.45 -36.12 0.37
N HIS A 441 8.68 -34.81 0.38
CA HIS A 441 8.28 -33.89 -0.69
C HIS A 441 9.46 -33.42 -1.54
N GLY A 442 10.69 -33.83 -1.23
CA GLY A 442 11.88 -33.45 -2.00
C GLY A 442 12.21 -31.96 -1.95
N GLU A 443 11.88 -31.27 -0.84
CA GLU A 443 12.11 -29.83 -0.71
C GLU A 443 13.61 -29.53 -0.60
N ILE A 444 14.09 -28.54 -1.35
CA ILE A 444 15.48 -28.06 -1.31
C ILE A 444 15.48 -26.61 -0.86
N TYR A 445 16.28 -26.30 0.15
CA TYR A 445 16.48 -24.94 0.66
C TYR A 445 17.87 -24.43 0.28
N HIS A 446 17.92 -23.44 -0.60
CA HIS A 446 19.16 -22.95 -1.21
C HIS A 446 18.94 -21.55 -1.79
N SER A 447 19.98 -20.74 -2.01
CA SER A 447 19.83 -19.38 -2.58
C SER A 447 19.09 -19.34 -3.93
N GLN A 448 19.19 -20.44 -4.70
CA GLN A 448 18.49 -20.67 -5.97
C GLN A 448 17.17 -21.43 -5.80
N SER A 449 16.68 -21.66 -4.59
CA SER A 449 15.37 -22.25 -4.38
C SER A 449 14.27 -21.20 -4.37
N ARG A 450 13.10 -21.59 -4.88
CA ARG A 450 11.88 -20.80 -4.91
C ARG A 450 10.71 -21.66 -4.48
N CYS A 451 9.63 -21.00 -4.06
CA CYS A 451 8.38 -21.65 -3.72
C CYS A 451 7.57 -21.95 -4.99
N PHE A 452 7.14 -23.20 -5.12
CA PHE A 452 6.23 -23.68 -6.15
C PHE A 452 4.99 -24.31 -5.51
N LEU A 453 3.84 -24.21 -6.17
CA LEU A 453 2.66 -24.97 -5.78
C LEU A 453 2.85 -26.41 -6.25
N ALA A 454 2.87 -27.36 -5.31
CA ALA A 454 3.14 -28.75 -5.61
C ALA A 454 2.49 -29.69 -4.59
N ASN A 455 2.18 -30.92 -5.03
CA ASN A 455 1.76 -32.03 -4.16
C ASN A 455 2.64 -33.27 -4.37
N LEU A 456 3.94 -33.05 -4.58
CA LEU A 456 4.92 -34.11 -4.81
C LEU A 456 5.08 -35.00 -3.58
N THR A 457 5.11 -36.32 -3.78
CA THR A 457 5.41 -37.32 -2.75
C THR A 457 6.37 -38.38 -3.29
N SER A 458 7.50 -38.57 -2.63
CA SER A 458 8.57 -39.50 -3.04
C SER A 458 8.05 -40.93 -3.15
N GLN A 459 8.38 -41.60 -4.26
CA GLN A 459 7.98 -42.99 -4.49
C GLN A 459 8.79 -43.99 -3.66
N LEU A 460 10.01 -43.63 -3.24
CA LEU A 460 10.90 -44.49 -2.43
C LEU A 460 10.37 -44.75 -1.02
N LEU A 461 9.64 -43.79 -0.44
CA LEU A 461 9.04 -43.92 0.90
C LEU A 461 7.75 -44.75 0.90
N ARG A 462 7.26 -45.15 -0.27
CA ARG A 462 6.09 -46.03 -0.41
C ARG A 462 6.46 -47.51 -0.37
N GLU A 463 7.70 -47.88 -0.67
CA GLU A 463 8.12 -49.27 -0.80
C GLU A 463 8.45 -49.93 0.55
N ASP A 464 8.59 -49.17 1.64
CA ASP A 464 8.98 -49.70 2.97
C ASP A 464 7.79 -50.10 3.87
N LYS A 465 6.57 -50.13 3.33
CA LYS A 465 5.38 -50.68 4.02
C LYS A 465 4.85 -51.92 3.31
N THR A 466 5.62 -53.02 3.38
CA THR A 466 5.08 -54.36 3.16
C THR A 466 4.16 -54.73 4.32
N GLY A 467 2.84 -54.54 4.13
CA GLY A 467 1.84 -54.95 5.11
C GLY A 467 0.40 -54.76 4.62
N HIS A 468 -0.10 -55.78 3.90
CA HIS A 468 -1.51 -56.06 3.56
C HIS A 468 -2.24 -55.13 2.55
N PRO A 469 -2.97 -55.69 1.55
CA PRO A 469 -3.78 -54.93 0.61
C PRO A 469 -5.12 -54.57 1.27
N SER A 470 -5.09 -53.58 2.16
CA SER A 470 -6.32 -52.95 2.66
C SER A 470 -6.51 -51.63 1.92
N GLU A 471 -7.57 -51.59 1.13
CA GLU A 471 -8.23 -50.40 0.56
C GLU A 471 -7.32 -49.24 0.17
N ILE A 472 -7.17 -49.03 -1.13
CA ILE A 472 -6.72 -47.75 -1.70
C ILE A 472 -7.51 -46.64 -0.98
N PRO A 473 -6.90 -45.82 -0.11
CA PRO A 473 -7.55 -44.60 0.29
C PRO A 473 -7.63 -43.80 -1.00
N ARG A 474 -8.86 -43.62 -1.53
CA ARG A 474 -9.09 -42.64 -2.59
C ARG A 474 -8.34 -41.37 -2.16
N PRO A 475 -7.32 -40.91 -2.91
CA PRO A 475 -6.61 -39.73 -2.50
C PRO A 475 -7.66 -38.62 -2.49
N LYS A 476 -7.99 -38.10 -1.30
CA LYS A 476 -8.59 -36.77 -1.19
C LYS A 476 -7.73 -35.91 -2.11
N GLU A 477 -8.34 -35.22 -3.08
CA GLU A 477 -7.67 -34.34 -4.02
C GLU A 477 -6.54 -33.61 -3.28
N ALA A 478 -5.29 -34.01 -3.54
CA ALA A 478 -4.17 -33.56 -2.73
C ALA A 478 -4.00 -32.06 -3.01
N GLU A 479 -4.49 -31.25 -2.08
CA GLU A 479 -4.50 -29.80 -2.17
C GLU A 479 -3.06 -29.32 -2.41
N LEU A 480 -2.84 -28.63 -3.53
CA LEU A 480 -1.53 -28.10 -3.87
C LEU A 480 -1.07 -27.16 -2.76
N SER A 481 0.19 -27.29 -2.34
CA SER A 481 0.76 -26.49 -1.27
C SER A 481 2.08 -25.86 -1.71
N GLY A 482 2.48 -24.77 -1.07
CA GLY A 482 3.77 -24.15 -1.30
C GLY A 482 4.92 -25.04 -0.85
N ARG A 483 5.86 -25.33 -1.74
CA ARG A 483 7.04 -26.19 -1.51
C ARG A 483 8.29 -25.59 -2.12
N CYS A 484 9.43 -25.78 -1.49
CA CYS A 484 10.70 -25.19 -1.92
C CYS A 484 11.48 -26.11 -2.87
N TYR A 485 11.78 -25.64 -4.09
CA TYR A 485 12.59 -26.38 -5.06
C TYR A 485 13.60 -25.48 -5.75
N LEU A 486 14.70 -26.08 -6.24
CA LEU A 486 15.68 -25.35 -7.04
C LEU A 486 15.07 -24.89 -8.36
N HIS A 487 15.44 -23.70 -8.80
CA HIS A 487 15.10 -23.21 -10.14
C HIS A 487 16.34 -22.69 -10.88
N GLN A 488 16.33 -22.82 -12.20
CA GLN A 488 17.34 -22.27 -13.09
C GLN A 488 16.66 -21.65 -14.31
N CYS A 489 16.81 -20.34 -14.49
CA CYS A 489 16.26 -19.63 -15.63
C CYS A 489 16.92 -20.04 -16.95
N THR A 490 16.11 -20.19 -18.00
CA THR A 490 16.51 -20.43 -19.39
C THR A 490 15.97 -19.29 -20.28
N ASP A 491 16.26 -19.34 -21.57
CA ASP A 491 15.81 -18.30 -22.51
C ASP A 491 14.27 -18.18 -22.57
N ARG A 492 13.78 -16.95 -22.88
CA ARG A 492 12.36 -16.63 -23.10
C ARG A 492 11.43 -16.86 -21.89
N GLY A 493 11.95 -16.68 -20.67
CA GLY A 493 11.16 -16.77 -19.43
C GLY A 493 10.80 -18.19 -18.97
N ALA A 494 11.26 -19.22 -19.71
CA ALA A 494 11.22 -20.60 -19.25
C ALA A 494 12.30 -20.86 -18.18
N TYR A 495 12.14 -21.93 -17.41
CA TYR A 495 13.13 -22.35 -16.43
C TYR A 495 13.07 -23.85 -16.19
N LYS A 496 14.10 -24.39 -15.56
CA LYS A 496 14.12 -25.77 -15.06
C LYS A 496 13.92 -25.77 -13.56
N VAL A 497 13.30 -26.83 -13.05
CA VAL A 497 13.08 -27.05 -11.63
C VAL A 497 13.67 -28.39 -11.21
N GLN A 498 14.19 -28.48 -9.99
CA GLN A 498 14.74 -29.71 -9.43
C GLN A 498 14.27 -29.92 -8.00
N ALA A 499 13.70 -31.10 -7.74
CA ALA A 499 13.45 -31.64 -6.41
C ALA A 499 14.62 -32.53 -5.97
N GLU A 500 14.74 -32.77 -4.67
CA GLU A 500 15.84 -33.58 -4.13
C GLU A 500 15.85 -34.99 -4.72
N GLY A 501 17.01 -35.46 -5.17
CA GLY A 501 17.16 -36.78 -5.79
C GLY A 501 16.58 -36.92 -7.21
N ALA A 502 15.96 -35.88 -7.78
CA ALA A 502 15.42 -35.89 -9.14
C ALA A 502 16.35 -35.16 -10.14
N PRO A 503 16.32 -35.52 -11.44
CA PRO A 503 16.96 -34.72 -12.48
C PRO A 503 16.22 -33.39 -12.70
N TRP A 504 16.88 -32.43 -13.34
CA TRP A 504 16.26 -31.17 -13.74
C TRP A 504 15.12 -31.39 -14.74
N ALA A 505 13.93 -30.87 -14.41
CA ALA A 505 12.74 -30.94 -15.26
C ALA A 505 12.44 -29.57 -15.91
N PRO A 506 12.12 -29.52 -17.21
CA PRO A 506 11.71 -28.28 -17.87
C PRO A 506 10.35 -27.81 -17.34
N CYS A 507 10.24 -26.51 -17.05
CA CYS A 507 9.05 -25.88 -16.48
C CYS A 507 8.62 -24.72 -17.40
N LEU A 508 7.65 -24.99 -18.27
CA LEU A 508 7.08 -23.97 -19.14
C LEU A 508 6.07 -23.11 -18.36
N PRO A 509 6.09 -21.77 -18.52
CA PRO A 509 5.19 -20.89 -17.80
C PRO A 509 3.71 -21.30 -17.86
N GLY A 510 3.07 -21.44 -16.70
CA GLY A 510 1.66 -21.81 -16.56
C GLY A 510 1.33 -23.29 -16.76
N LYS A 511 2.31 -24.17 -16.97
CA LYS A 511 2.10 -25.61 -17.12
C LYS A 511 2.22 -26.36 -15.80
N ALA A 512 1.56 -27.50 -15.70
CA ALA A 512 1.79 -28.48 -14.66
C ALA A 512 2.76 -29.55 -15.16
N ILE A 513 3.73 -29.94 -14.35
CA ILE A 513 4.74 -30.94 -14.70
C ILE A 513 4.79 -32.06 -13.65
N GLN A 514 5.18 -33.25 -14.10
CA GLN A 514 5.53 -34.37 -13.23
C GLN A 514 7.05 -34.39 -13.03
N ILE A 515 7.50 -34.78 -11.84
CA ILE A 515 8.92 -34.89 -11.50
C ILE A 515 9.28 -36.37 -11.39
N PRO A 516 10.30 -36.86 -12.13
CA PRO A 516 10.74 -38.25 -12.04
C PRO A 516 11.09 -38.66 -10.60
N GLY A 517 10.63 -39.83 -10.16
CA GLY A 517 10.82 -40.33 -8.80
C GLY A 517 9.78 -39.84 -7.77
N TYR A 518 8.86 -38.96 -8.18
CA TYR A 518 7.79 -38.42 -7.35
C TYR A 518 6.40 -38.72 -7.95
N SER A 519 5.43 -38.98 -7.09
CA SER A 519 4.00 -38.94 -7.43
C SER A 519 3.44 -37.54 -7.21
N GLY A 520 2.44 -37.12 -7.99
CA GLY A 520 1.87 -35.77 -7.93
C GLY A 520 2.33 -34.83 -9.06
N LEU A 521 2.05 -33.55 -8.89
CA LEU A 521 2.29 -32.48 -9.86
C LEU A 521 2.96 -31.27 -9.20
N LEU A 522 3.71 -30.52 -10.01
CA LEU A 522 4.26 -29.20 -9.71
C LEU A 522 3.72 -28.20 -10.72
N LEU A 523 3.22 -27.05 -10.27
CA LEU A 523 2.77 -25.96 -11.14
C LEU A 523 3.89 -24.95 -11.39
N CYS A 524 4.15 -24.66 -12.66
CA CYS A 524 5.10 -23.66 -13.12
C CYS A 524 4.44 -22.26 -13.14
N PRO A 525 4.92 -21.27 -12.36
CA PRO A 525 4.48 -19.88 -12.47
C PRO A 525 4.56 -19.32 -13.90
N ARG A 526 3.60 -18.47 -14.26
CA ARG A 526 3.36 -17.92 -15.62
C ARG A 526 4.40 -16.90 -16.14
N GLY A 527 5.54 -16.72 -15.47
CA GLY A 527 6.64 -15.88 -15.97
C GLY A 527 7.26 -14.91 -14.96
N ARG A 528 6.83 -14.93 -13.69
CA ARG A 528 7.31 -14.01 -12.65
C ARG A 528 8.63 -14.44 -11.97
N LEU A 529 9.13 -15.63 -12.30
CA LEU A 529 10.35 -16.20 -11.70
C LEU A 529 11.62 -15.81 -12.45
N CYS A 530 11.53 -15.62 -13.76
CA CYS A 530 12.66 -15.37 -14.64
C CYS A 530 12.34 -14.18 -15.54
N GLN A 531 12.81 -13.00 -15.14
CA GLN A 531 12.65 -11.78 -15.93
C GLN A 531 13.58 -11.82 -17.14
N THR A 532 13.02 -11.66 -18.34
CA THR A 532 13.80 -11.37 -19.54
C THR A 532 14.20 -9.89 -19.50
N LYS A 533 15.48 -9.60 -19.26
CA LYS A 533 16.02 -8.26 -19.53
C LYS A 533 16.08 -8.05 -21.04
N GLU A 534 15.00 -7.61 -21.66
CA GLU A 534 15.11 -6.95 -22.96
C GLU A 534 15.43 -5.47 -22.74
N GLY A 535 16.65 -5.10 -23.15
CA GLY A 535 17.12 -3.73 -23.14
C GLY A 535 16.31 -2.85 -24.09
N THR A 536 16.24 -1.59 -23.72
CA THR A 536 15.86 -0.44 -24.53
C THR A 536 16.38 -0.57 -25.98
N SER A 537 15.47 -0.36 -26.93
CA SER A 537 15.68 -0.37 -28.40
C SER A 537 15.48 -1.71 -29.10
N ALA A 538 14.21 -2.12 -29.26
CA ALA A 538 13.77 -2.82 -30.45
C ALA A 538 12.39 -2.27 -30.87
N VAL A 539 12.41 -1.44 -31.92
CA VAL A 539 11.25 -1.32 -32.80
C VAL A 539 11.07 -2.70 -33.41
N THR A 540 10.14 -3.47 -32.86
CA THR A 540 9.71 -4.74 -33.46
C THR A 540 8.26 -4.57 -33.85
N SER A 541 8.05 -4.77 -35.14
CA SER A 541 6.81 -4.84 -35.89
C SER A 541 5.71 -5.59 -35.13
N PRO A 542 4.43 -5.25 -35.40
CA PRO A 542 3.31 -5.69 -34.57
C PRO A 542 3.30 -7.21 -34.43
N PRO A 543 3.09 -7.75 -33.21
CA PRO A 543 2.76 -9.15 -33.10
C PRO A 543 1.50 -9.39 -33.93
N VAL A 544 1.55 -10.44 -34.75
CA VAL A 544 0.44 -10.96 -35.54
C VAL A 544 -0.85 -10.82 -34.74
N ARG A 545 -1.81 -10.07 -35.31
CA ARG A 545 -3.10 -9.75 -34.72
C ARG A 545 -3.74 -10.98 -34.10
N LEU A 546 -3.73 -11.06 -32.78
CA LEU A 546 -4.78 -11.71 -32.01
C LEU A 546 -5.08 -10.84 -30.81
N LEU A 547 -5.83 -9.77 -31.05
CA LEU A 547 -6.75 -9.21 -30.07
C LEU A 547 -7.95 -8.67 -30.87
N PRO A 548 -9.17 -8.69 -30.31
CA PRO A 548 -9.38 -8.11 -28.99
C PRO A 548 -10.34 -8.85 -28.04
N GLN A 549 -10.14 -8.53 -26.76
CA GLN A 549 -11.12 -8.18 -25.71
C GLN A 549 -12.55 -8.73 -25.85
N ASP A 550 -13.07 -9.18 -24.71
CA ASP A 550 -14.43 -9.67 -24.45
C ASP A 550 -14.69 -11.13 -24.80
N LEU A 551 -14.21 -12.03 -23.95
CA LEU A 551 -14.81 -13.36 -23.80
C LEU A 551 -14.90 -13.72 -22.30
N SER A 552 -16.01 -14.25 -21.78
CA SER A 552 -17.29 -14.57 -22.41
C SER A 552 -18.15 -15.32 -21.39
N SER A 553 -19.42 -14.96 -21.24
CA SER A 553 -20.37 -15.82 -20.53
C SER A 553 -20.54 -17.14 -21.30
N GLN A 554 -20.44 -18.28 -20.61
CA GLN A 554 -20.58 -19.60 -21.22
C GLN A 554 -22.05 -20.04 -21.14
N LEU A 555 -22.68 -20.26 -22.29
CA LEU A 555 -24.02 -20.80 -22.39
C LEU A 555 -23.94 -22.33 -22.54
N SER A 556 -24.58 -23.07 -21.64
CA SER A 556 -24.72 -24.53 -21.74
C SER A 556 -26.18 -24.98 -21.80
N LEU A 557 -26.51 -25.86 -22.74
CA LEU A 557 -27.87 -26.34 -23.01
C LEU A 557 -27.89 -27.87 -23.04
N GLN A 558 -28.74 -28.48 -22.21
CA GLN A 558 -29.03 -29.91 -22.32
C GLN A 558 -30.14 -30.12 -23.37
N LEU A 559 -29.85 -30.88 -24.42
CA LEU A 559 -30.86 -31.30 -25.40
C LEU A 559 -31.46 -32.65 -25.02
N ALA A 560 -32.73 -32.82 -25.34
CA ALA A 560 -33.47 -34.08 -25.28
C ALA A 560 -33.94 -34.44 -26.70
N GLY A 561 -33.46 -35.57 -27.20
CA GLY A 561 -33.90 -36.17 -28.47
C GLY A 561 -35.03 -37.19 -28.29
N PRO A 562 -35.64 -37.70 -29.38
CA PRO A 562 -36.66 -38.74 -29.30
C PRO A 562 -36.08 -40.04 -28.69
N PRO A 563 -36.88 -40.77 -27.90
CA PRO A 563 -36.41 -41.96 -27.20
C PRO A 563 -35.87 -43.01 -28.20
N GLY A 564 -34.64 -43.50 -27.95
CA GLY A 564 -33.97 -44.50 -28.79
C GLY A 564 -33.14 -43.95 -29.95
N HIS A 565 -33.03 -42.62 -30.12
CA HIS A 565 -32.20 -42.01 -31.15
C HIS A 565 -30.80 -41.67 -30.61
N SER A 566 -29.77 -42.40 -31.07
CA SER A 566 -28.36 -42.13 -30.77
C SER A 566 -27.71 -41.37 -31.94
N VAL A 567 -27.18 -40.18 -31.67
CA VAL A 567 -26.46 -39.37 -32.67
C VAL A 567 -25.03 -39.92 -32.83
N ALA A 568 -24.64 -40.27 -34.05
CA ALA A 568 -23.29 -40.77 -34.33
C ALA A 568 -22.24 -39.65 -34.14
N LYS A 569 -20.99 -40.01 -33.83
CA LYS A 569 -19.93 -39.02 -33.58
C LYS A 569 -19.66 -38.15 -34.81
N GLU A 570 -19.89 -38.67 -36.01
CA GLU A 570 -19.75 -37.93 -37.27
C GLU A 570 -20.88 -36.91 -37.53
N GLU A 571 -22.04 -37.03 -36.87
CA GLU A 571 -23.20 -36.14 -37.05
C GLU A 571 -23.25 -34.99 -36.01
N LEU A 572 -22.35 -35.05 -35.02
CA LEU A 572 -22.32 -34.18 -33.85
C LEU A 572 -21.94 -32.74 -34.20
N ASP A 573 -21.06 -32.54 -35.18
CA ASP A 573 -20.65 -31.22 -35.66
C ASP A 573 -21.78 -30.52 -36.42
N GLY A 574 -22.55 -31.27 -37.21
CA GLY A 574 -23.70 -30.72 -37.92
C GLY A 574 -24.86 -30.37 -36.98
N LEU A 575 -25.08 -31.18 -35.93
CA LEU A 575 -26.01 -30.83 -34.85
C LEU A 575 -25.55 -29.60 -34.06
N THR A 576 -24.24 -29.45 -33.83
CA THR A 576 -23.65 -28.27 -33.17
C THR A 576 -23.98 -26.98 -33.93
N GLU A 577 -23.79 -26.96 -35.25
CA GLU A 577 -24.10 -25.78 -36.07
C GLU A 577 -25.61 -25.54 -36.18
N ALA A 578 -26.45 -26.58 -36.24
CA ALA A 578 -27.90 -26.42 -36.23
C ALA A 578 -28.41 -25.77 -34.93
N VAL A 579 -27.86 -26.16 -33.77
CA VAL A 579 -28.18 -25.57 -32.47
C VAL A 579 -27.67 -24.13 -32.37
N LEU A 580 -26.47 -23.86 -32.87
CA LEU A 580 -25.92 -22.50 -32.92
C LEU A 580 -26.79 -21.57 -33.77
N GLN A 581 -27.23 -22.01 -34.95
CA GLN A 581 -28.07 -21.21 -35.83
C GLN A 581 -29.42 -20.89 -35.18
N ALA A 582 -30.02 -21.87 -34.48
CA ALA A 582 -31.25 -21.65 -33.74
C ALA A 582 -31.08 -20.63 -32.59
N LEU A 583 -29.91 -20.61 -31.93
CA LEU A 583 -29.57 -19.62 -30.90
C LEU A 583 -29.36 -18.21 -31.47
N VAL A 584 -28.67 -18.10 -32.60
CA VAL A 584 -28.47 -16.85 -33.35
C VAL A 584 -29.83 -16.24 -33.71
N SER A 585 -30.74 -17.05 -34.27
CA SER A 585 -32.10 -16.60 -34.59
C SER A 585 -32.93 -16.23 -33.36
N ARG A 586 -32.83 -17.00 -32.26
CA ARG A 586 -33.58 -16.73 -31.02
C ARG A 586 -33.09 -15.46 -30.30
N GLY A 587 -31.79 -15.19 -30.34
CA GLY A 587 -31.16 -14.02 -29.71
C GLY A 587 -31.26 -12.73 -30.52
N GLY A 588 -31.67 -12.81 -31.80
CA GLY A 588 -31.72 -11.64 -32.70
C GLY A 588 -30.35 -11.00 -32.92
N ALA A 589 -29.27 -11.77 -32.79
CA ALA A 589 -27.89 -11.30 -32.87
C ALA A 589 -27.09 -12.16 -33.85
N GLY A 590 -26.09 -11.56 -34.52
CA GLY A 590 -25.30 -12.26 -35.54
C GLY A 590 -24.41 -13.37 -34.96
N ARG A 591 -23.96 -14.29 -35.83
CA ARG A 591 -23.03 -15.39 -35.46
C ARG A 591 -21.73 -14.88 -34.81
N CYS A 592 -21.33 -13.63 -35.07
CA CYS A 592 -20.14 -13.00 -34.48
C CYS A 592 -20.19 -12.77 -32.97
N TYR A 593 -21.32 -13.07 -32.31
CA TYR A 593 -21.43 -13.07 -30.85
C TYR A 593 -21.04 -14.41 -30.19
N PHE A 594 -20.85 -15.48 -30.96
CA PHE A 594 -20.73 -16.84 -30.45
C PHE A 594 -19.42 -17.50 -30.91
N TYR A 595 -18.66 -18.07 -29.95
CA TYR A 595 -17.34 -18.64 -30.15
C TYR A 595 -17.25 -20.06 -29.60
N ASN A 596 -16.46 -20.90 -30.28
CA ASN A 596 -16.18 -22.29 -29.92
C ASN A 596 -17.43 -23.10 -29.52
N PRO A 597 -18.43 -23.21 -30.41
CA PRO A 597 -19.59 -24.06 -30.16
C PRO A 597 -19.15 -25.53 -30.14
N SER A 598 -19.65 -26.32 -29.21
CA SER A 598 -19.42 -27.77 -29.17
C SER A 598 -20.59 -28.49 -28.52
N ILE A 599 -20.86 -29.72 -28.94
CA ILE A 599 -21.82 -30.59 -28.29
C ILE A 599 -21.17 -31.91 -27.90
N THR A 600 -21.47 -32.41 -26.71
CA THR A 600 -20.96 -33.71 -26.25
C THR A 600 -21.84 -34.86 -26.75
N THR A 601 -21.33 -36.09 -26.68
CA THR A 601 -22.12 -37.31 -26.96
C THR A 601 -23.30 -37.51 -26.00
N SER A 602 -23.30 -36.81 -24.86
CA SER A 602 -24.43 -36.72 -23.92
C SER A 602 -25.39 -35.57 -24.23
N LEU A 603 -25.33 -35.00 -25.44
CA LEU A 603 -26.17 -33.92 -25.95
C LEU A 603 -26.13 -32.63 -25.12
N VAL A 604 -24.97 -32.31 -24.54
CA VAL A 604 -24.73 -31.04 -23.86
C VAL A 604 -24.07 -30.08 -24.83
N PHE A 605 -24.77 -29.05 -25.26
CA PHE A 605 -24.25 -28.00 -26.13
C PHE A 605 -23.62 -26.88 -25.28
N THR A 606 -22.43 -26.42 -25.66
CA THR A 606 -21.71 -25.31 -25.01
C THR A 606 -21.24 -24.30 -26.04
N VAL A 607 -21.37 -23.00 -25.73
CA VAL A 607 -20.86 -21.92 -26.58
C VAL A 607 -20.45 -20.72 -25.73
N TYR A 608 -19.40 -20.02 -26.14
CA TYR A 608 -18.93 -18.81 -25.49
C TYR A 608 -19.51 -17.56 -26.14
N MET A 609 -20.03 -16.63 -25.34
CA MET A 609 -20.59 -15.38 -25.85
C MET A 609 -19.63 -14.21 -25.66
N GLY A 610 -19.18 -13.58 -26.75
CA GLY A 610 -18.27 -12.43 -26.75
C GLY A 610 -18.65 -11.41 -27.82
N LYS A 611 -18.10 -10.20 -27.82
CA LYS A 611 -18.40 -9.20 -28.87
C LYS A 611 -17.12 -8.79 -29.60
N SER A 612 -16.97 -9.25 -30.83
CA SER A 612 -15.90 -8.77 -31.71
C SER A 612 -16.13 -7.29 -32.09
N PRO A 613 -15.09 -6.46 -32.30
CA PRO A 613 -15.23 -5.04 -32.64
C PRO A 613 -15.99 -4.78 -33.94
N ALA A 614 -16.03 -5.78 -34.83
CA ALA A 614 -16.76 -5.70 -36.10
C ALA A 614 -18.26 -6.06 -35.96
N CYS A 615 -18.69 -6.52 -34.79
CA CYS A 615 -20.02 -7.07 -34.55
C CYS A 615 -20.98 -5.96 -34.08
N GLN A 616 -21.95 -5.56 -34.92
CA GLN A 616 -22.97 -4.57 -34.57
C GLN A 616 -24.11 -5.21 -33.75
N GLY A 617 -24.71 -4.46 -32.82
CA GLY A 617 -25.81 -4.93 -31.96
C GLY A 617 -25.58 -4.73 -30.45
N PRO A 618 -26.43 -5.34 -29.60
CA PRO A 618 -26.46 -5.11 -28.15
C PRO A 618 -25.17 -5.54 -27.44
N SER A 619 -24.96 -5.11 -26.19
CA SER A 619 -23.85 -5.61 -25.38
C SER A 619 -24.03 -7.11 -25.06
N VAL A 620 -22.92 -7.81 -24.80
CA VAL A 620 -22.94 -9.25 -24.46
C VAL A 620 -23.88 -9.53 -23.28
N GLY A 621 -23.88 -8.65 -22.26
CA GLY A 621 -24.79 -8.77 -21.11
C GLY A 621 -26.27 -8.60 -21.45
N MET A 622 -26.62 -7.71 -22.39
CA MET A 622 -28.01 -7.57 -22.85
C MET A 622 -28.46 -8.76 -23.69
N LEU A 623 -27.62 -9.25 -24.61
CA LEU A 623 -27.88 -10.45 -25.40
C LEU A 623 -28.07 -11.68 -24.50
N HIS A 624 -27.19 -11.81 -23.51
CA HIS A 624 -27.25 -12.87 -22.50
C HIS A 624 -28.58 -12.85 -21.73
N ARG A 625 -29.02 -11.67 -21.24
CA ARG A 625 -30.30 -11.52 -20.53
C ARG A 625 -31.51 -11.83 -21.44
N ALA A 626 -31.47 -11.39 -22.70
CA ALA A 626 -32.52 -11.65 -23.68
C ALA A 626 -32.64 -13.15 -24.01
N LEU A 627 -31.53 -13.84 -24.26
CA LEU A 627 -31.51 -15.29 -24.49
C LEU A 627 -32.01 -16.06 -23.27
N THR A 628 -31.61 -15.64 -22.06
CA THR A 628 -32.08 -16.27 -20.81
C THR A 628 -33.60 -16.20 -20.70
N LEU A 629 -34.18 -15.01 -20.87
CA LEU A 629 -35.62 -14.80 -20.73
C LEU A 629 -36.43 -15.49 -21.84
N THR A 630 -35.91 -15.53 -23.06
CA THR A 630 -36.61 -16.13 -24.21
C THR A 630 -36.55 -17.66 -24.19
N LEU A 631 -35.44 -18.25 -23.74
CA LEU A 631 -35.30 -19.70 -23.59
C LEU A 631 -36.02 -20.24 -22.36
N GLN A 632 -36.15 -19.46 -21.28
CA GLN A 632 -36.99 -19.82 -20.12
C GLN A 632 -38.49 -19.80 -20.45
N LYS A 633 -38.93 -18.92 -21.35
CA LYS A 633 -40.34 -18.82 -21.76
C LYS A 633 -40.76 -19.92 -22.74
N LYS A 634 -39.88 -20.30 -23.68
CA LYS A 634 -40.14 -21.36 -24.65
C LYS A 634 -38.84 -22.11 -24.96
N PRO A 635 -38.80 -23.45 -24.82
CA PRO A 635 -37.65 -24.26 -25.21
C PRO A 635 -37.17 -23.96 -26.64
N LEU A 636 -35.89 -24.19 -26.89
CA LEU A 636 -35.35 -24.19 -28.24
C LEU A 636 -35.69 -25.55 -28.88
N GLU A 637 -36.33 -25.50 -30.04
CA GLU A 637 -36.65 -26.67 -30.86
C GLU A 637 -35.72 -26.65 -32.08
N VAL A 638 -34.92 -27.70 -32.24
CA VAL A 638 -33.94 -27.83 -33.32
C VAL A 638 -34.26 -29.09 -34.10
N HIS A 639 -34.54 -28.94 -35.40
CA HIS A 639 -34.77 -30.07 -36.30
C HIS A 639 -33.48 -30.36 -37.07
N TYR A 640 -32.92 -31.54 -36.88
CA TYR A 640 -31.69 -31.97 -37.54
C TYR A 640 -31.71 -33.47 -37.79
N GLY A 641 -31.27 -33.92 -38.97
CA GLY A 641 -31.21 -35.35 -39.30
C GLY A 641 -32.54 -36.10 -39.29
N GLY A 642 -33.67 -35.41 -39.49
CA GLY A 642 -35.03 -36.01 -39.43
C GLY A 642 -35.57 -36.22 -38.01
N ALA A 643 -34.82 -35.81 -36.97
CA ALA A 643 -35.24 -35.83 -35.58
C ALA A 643 -35.45 -34.41 -35.03
N SER A 644 -36.31 -34.27 -34.01
CA SER A 644 -36.55 -33.01 -33.31
C SER A 644 -35.92 -33.05 -31.91
N PHE A 645 -35.06 -32.09 -31.62
CA PHE A 645 -34.36 -31.94 -30.35
C PHE A 645 -34.94 -30.74 -29.59
N THR A 646 -35.25 -30.94 -28.32
CA THR A 646 -35.80 -29.89 -27.45
C THR A 646 -34.87 -29.62 -26.27
N THR A 647 -34.71 -28.37 -25.86
CA THR A 647 -33.90 -28.03 -24.68
C THR A 647 -34.67 -28.33 -23.39
N GLY A 648 -34.12 -29.19 -22.52
CA GLY A 648 -34.75 -29.55 -21.23
C GLY A 648 -34.26 -28.67 -20.07
N HIS A 649 -33.03 -28.90 -19.62
CA HIS A 649 -32.38 -28.11 -18.56
C HIS A 649 -31.38 -27.11 -19.16
N ILE A 650 -31.63 -25.82 -18.95
CA ILE A 650 -30.71 -24.75 -19.34
C ILE A 650 -29.80 -24.47 -18.14
N LYS A 651 -28.51 -24.75 -18.26
CA LYS A 651 -27.50 -24.40 -17.24
C LYS A 651 -26.67 -23.25 -17.78
N LEU A 652 -27.10 -22.03 -17.48
CA LEU A 652 -26.41 -20.83 -17.90
C LEU A 652 -25.28 -20.51 -16.91
N LEU A 653 -24.02 -20.63 -17.33
CA LEU A 653 -22.88 -20.22 -16.51
C LEU A 653 -22.53 -18.76 -16.84
N VAL A 654 -23.17 -17.87 -16.09
CA VAL A 654 -22.78 -16.46 -16.04
C VAL A 654 -21.60 -16.35 -15.07
N THR A 655 -20.41 -16.09 -15.56
CA THR A 655 -19.35 -15.48 -14.74
C THR A 655 -19.46 -13.96 -14.87
N LEU A 656 -20.58 -13.40 -14.42
CA LEU A 656 -20.64 -11.98 -14.10
C LEU A 656 -21.70 -11.71 -13.04
N ALA A 657 -21.22 -11.12 -11.95
CA ALA A 657 -21.92 -10.27 -11.00
C ALA A 657 -23.43 -10.52 -10.80
N HIS A 658 -23.77 -11.14 -9.66
CA HIS A 658 -24.95 -10.71 -8.93
C HIS A 658 -24.61 -10.38 -7.48
N ASN A 659 -24.76 -9.08 -7.17
CA ASN A 659 -25.23 -8.58 -5.90
C ASN A 659 -26.40 -9.45 -5.38
N PRO A 660 -26.38 -9.92 -4.12
CA PRO A 660 -27.59 -10.23 -3.42
C PRO A 660 -28.17 -8.93 -2.84
N SER A 661 -28.82 -8.15 -3.68
CA SER A 661 -29.89 -7.24 -3.24
C SER A 661 -31.07 -7.58 -4.13
N VAL A 662 -32.06 -8.33 -3.67
CA VAL A 662 -33.29 -7.74 -3.11
C VAL A 662 -34.01 -8.68 -2.12
N THR A 663 -33.49 -9.87 -1.79
CA THR A 663 -34.17 -10.77 -0.83
C THR A 663 -33.63 -10.75 0.60
N HIS A 664 -32.45 -10.17 0.85
CA HIS A 664 -31.93 -9.97 2.22
C HIS A 664 -32.32 -8.63 2.87
N LEU A 665 -32.81 -7.67 2.08
CA LEU A 665 -33.23 -6.36 2.59
C LEU A 665 -34.59 -6.44 3.31
N ALA A 666 -35.47 -7.39 2.95
CA ALA A 666 -36.76 -7.57 3.61
C ALA A 666 -36.64 -8.26 4.99
N LEU A 667 -35.69 -9.19 5.16
CA LEU A 667 -35.44 -9.83 6.46
C LEU A 667 -34.61 -8.95 7.40
N SER A 668 -33.63 -8.20 6.88
CA SER A 668 -32.77 -7.31 7.69
C SER A 668 -33.51 -6.05 8.16
N THR A 669 -34.35 -5.44 7.32
CA THR A 669 -35.18 -4.30 7.74
C THR A 669 -36.29 -4.75 8.70
N GLY A 670 -36.84 -5.96 8.53
CA GLY A 670 -37.78 -6.57 9.47
C GLY A 670 -37.15 -6.88 10.84
N LEU A 671 -35.91 -7.37 10.88
CA LEU A 671 -35.19 -7.59 12.15
C LEU A 671 -34.80 -6.28 12.84
N CYS A 672 -34.39 -5.26 12.08
CA CYS A 672 -34.06 -3.95 12.65
C CYS A 672 -35.29 -3.20 13.16
N LEU A 673 -36.43 -3.27 12.48
CA LEU A 673 -37.68 -2.68 12.99
C LEU A 673 -38.17 -3.41 14.24
N THR A 674 -38.09 -4.74 14.28
CA THR A 674 -38.49 -5.49 15.49
C THR A 674 -37.55 -5.23 16.66
N LEU A 675 -36.23 -5.11 16.44
CA LEU A 675 -35.28 -4.68 17.48
C LEU A 675 -35.53 -3.23 17.95
N LEU A 676 -35.81 -2.29 17.05
CA LEU A 676 -36.11 -0.90 17.42
C LEU A 676 -37.41 -0.79 18.21
N ILE A 677 -38.42 -1.59 17.86
CA ILE A 677 -39.67 -1.69 18.64
C ILE A 677 -39.40 -2.34 20.01
N LEU A 678 -38.55 -3.37 20.09
CA LEU A 678 -38.19 -4.01 21.36
C LEU A 678 -37.40 -3.07 22.29
N VAL A 679 -36.45 -2.32 21.74
CA VAL A 679 -35.64 -1.33 22.49
C VAL A 679 -36.52 -0.13 22.90
N GLY A 680 -37.45 0.29 22.04
CA GLY A 680 -38.46 1.29 22.37
C GLY A 680 -39.39 0.85 23.49
N ALA A 681 -39.89 -0.39 23.44
CA ALA A 681 -40.76 -0.97 24.48
C ALA A 681 -40.02 -1.19 25.81
N LEU A 682 -38.75 -1.60 25.78
CA LEU A 682 -37.92 -1.71 26.99
C LEU A 682 -37.57 -0.32 27.55
N GLY A 683 -37.38 0.67 26.69
CA GLY A 683 -37.16 2.07 27.06
C GLY A 683 -38.38 2.71 27.72
N THR A 684 -39.59 2.45 27.21
CA THR A 684 -40.84 2.96 27.82
C THR A 684 -41.16 2.28 29.14
N VAL A 685 -40.88 0.97 29.29
CA VAL A 685 -41.00 0.25 30.56
C VAL A 685 -39.97 0.75 31.60
N ALA A 686 -38.73 1.04 31.17
CA ALA A 686 -37.70 1.63 32.04
C ALA A 686 -38.03 3.07 32.44
N TYR A 687 -38.64 3.86 31.55
CA TYR A 687 -39.08 5.23 31.82
C TYR A 687 -40.29 5.27 32.76
N GLN A 688 -41.29 4.38 32.59
CA GLN A 688 -42.44 4.26 33.49
C GLN A 688 -42.04 3.76 34.89
N LYS A 689 -41.04 2.88 35.01
CA LYS A 689 -40.47 2.48 36.31
C LYS A 689 -39.71 3.61 37.00
N ARG A 690 -39.15 4.58 36.26
CA ARG A 690 -38.43 5.73 36.82
C ARG A 690 -39.35 6.89 37.19
N ALA A 691 -40.48 7.02 36.50
CA ALA A 691 -41.51 8.04 36.78
C ALA A 691 -42.36 7.72 38.02
N THR A 692 -42.55 6.43 38.35
CA THR A 692 -43.29 6.00 39.56
C THR A 692 -42.49 6.11 40.86
N LEU A 693 -41.17 6.32 40.79
CA LEU A 693 -40.27 6.46 41.95
C LEU A 693 -40.04 7.90 42.40
N ARG A 694 -40.63 8.92 41.74
CA ARG A 694 -40.32 10.33 42.00
C ARG A 694 -41.47 11.23 42.47
N VAL A 695 -42.62 10.68 42.87
CA VAL A 695 -43.70 11.51 43.41
C VAL A 695 -44.25 10.91 44.70
N ALA A 696 -43.75 11.43 45.83
CA ALA A 696 -44.50 11.54 47.08
C ALA A 696 -44.51 13.04 47.48
N PRO A 697 -45.61 13.57 48.07
CA PRO A 697 -45.97 14.97 47.92
C PRO A 697 -45.53 15.85 49.10
N SER A 698 -45.27 17.13 48.83
CA SER A 698 -45.25 18.20 49.83
C SER A 698 -46.21 19.31 49.41
N ALA A 699 -47.12 19.64 50.33
CA ALA A 699 -48.26 20.55 50.26
C ALA A 699 -47.89 22.05 50.17
N PRO A 700 -48.87 22.94 49.87
CA PRO A 700 -48.66 24.22 49.18
C PRO A 700 -48.63 25.43 50.13
N HIS A 701 -47.93 26.50 49.72
CA HIS A 701 -48.13 27.84 50.27
C HIS A 701 -48.17 28.92 49.19
N HIS A 702 -49.03 29.91 49.47
CA HIS A 702 -49.65 30.91 48.61
C HIS A 702 -48.71 32.05 48.15
N SER A 703 -49.03 32.59 46.96
CA SER A 703 -48.70 33.94 46.45
C SER A 703 -49.28 35.07 47.35
N PRO A 704 -49.13 36.39 47.06
CA PRO A 704 -48.53 37.03 45.88
C PRO A 704 -47.70 38.33 46.13
N GLU A 705 -47.21 38.86 44.99
CA GLU A 705 -47.19 40.27 44.59
C GLU A 705 -46.06 41.26 44.94
N LEU A 706 -45.61 41.90 43.85
CA LEU A 706 -44.85 43.12 43.69
C LEU A 706 -45.53 44.32 44.38
N GLN A 707 -44.75 45.22 44.99
CA GLN A 707 -44.67 46.62 44.53
C GLN A 707 -43.57 47.43 45.23
N ASP A 708 -42.77 48.04 44.37
CA ASP A 708 -42.04 49.31 44.43
C ASP A 708 -42.37 50.30 45.58
N THR A 709 -41.34 50.87 46.23
CA THR A 709 -41.00 52.32 46.24
C THR A 709 -40.11 52.78 47.42
N ARG A 710 -39.22 53.75 47.11
CA ARG A 710 -38.58 54.79 47.95
C ARG A 710 -37.40 54.43 48.88
N GLY A 711 -36.25 55.08 48.62
CA GLY A 711 -35.13 55.29 49.56
C GLY A 711 -35.45 56.34 50.66
N PRO A 712 -34.47 56.99 51.34
CA PRO A 712 -33.01 56.94 51.22
C PRO A 712 -32.24 56.85 52.58
N ALA A 713 -30.90 56.96 52.50
CA ALA A 713 -29.97 57.58 53.48
C ALA A 713 -29.37 56.77 54.66
N GLY A 714 -28.06 57.03 54.86
CA GLY A 714 -27.26 56.80 56.08
C GLY A 714 -26.53 55.44 56.10
N GLY A 715 -25.21 55.30 56.19
CA GLY A 715 -24.17 56.20 56.66
C GLY A 715 -23.53 55.67 57.95
N ILE A 716 -22.35 55.04 57.80
CA ILE A 716 -21.16 55.07 58.72
C ILE A 716 -21.23 54.30 60.05
N ARG A 717 -20.27 53.36 60.27
CA ARG A 717 -19.02 53.47 61.11
C ARG A 717 -18.40 52.07 61.35
N GLU A 718 -17.17 51.78 60.91
CA GLU A 718 -15.87 51.87 61.66
C GLU A 718 -15.95 51.28 63.08
N VAL A 719 -15.10 50.34 63.49
CA VAL A 719 -13.61 50.30 63.44
C VAL A 719 -13.06 48.96 62.95
#